data_AF-A0A182FWD6-F1
#
_entry.id   AF-A0A182FWD6-F1
#
_cell.length_a   1.000
_cell.length_b   1.000
_cell.length_c   1.000
_cell.angle_alpha   90.00
_cell.angle_beta   90.00
_cell.angle_gamma   90.00
#
_symmetry.space_group_name_H-M   'P 1'
#
loop_
_entity.id
_entity.type
_entity.pdbx_description
1 polymer ?
#
loop_
_entity_poly.entity_id
_entity_poly.type
_entity_poly.pdbx_seq_one_letter_code
_entity_poly.pdbx_strand_id
1 'polypeptide(L)'
;MYHILAVVLPLTVKLDHHLSAGNIRVESTLVHCHSPTFLIYEELVTAYLKGYHSITIMVGSGVTDNAVMEAIKCKYDQLVQSSYKLYTVDNYLKLVDEDRANPAYGYHPNPYPYWEAFHCEANKSVTTEKLLPAIAFRNPIARVILLIRGLAKHDMLQLFRVAWFEYKLLNILLLSRVDAKTLMVCLFNPYLTEPSVLDDRNMFCHRLGVLADVFNFNKQVTRFIRYRIRNLHQYPLRIAITDVELMSKAVRFKNNSISHYQYLDGEMVEIMRQRLNFSIQYIELNYQESVGFITSNGSLGGTLDMIERNTIDLAANSRTMMEHPMRNLQYVHFLCPIRLVFVVPINFYANRFKLVFFHRFSLQMYLTNFGLSLALPLLLVAVMRRQLSMGAYLKEAFRTLAILFATSVRLPRDHNRRLVLMGLLFYSIVAYSAWQGMTIIQLNKDDEKLRNIHTLKELLDSPLQLQAILSFGNVIRSKIWNGTDVRGQLAVRIKVQMVPSNTSIIPLVADNRTVAVPIIEYFADVVKSRYFDPVRKESKLYIIPQPLVEYMTAMALPKNSPLFASIRRITMNCVENGIVNYQLSLIRTKGMLLQIAQNRDKTLRRDTQTRQVNLFNMRNVFLVYIVMNVPILPDYLVHFHANVPESVLYKNFSLHYVPTLIGAGSGAGIDQPIQPDIGRTPAIEEENGSIGILLGVKALVQLVANPIVGSSTGRFGFCLPVAFGTFNLLVASLIFGFGTSYGSLFVARAIHGVGSACIGVCGMSLVAQLYTEPDRRSRVMGTILGAMAVGVLVGYPFGGIAYEVAGKAAPFHVLALLCLGNLALQYWQLEFGVIRLTPLPRDSSTTVTEERWLTWWPLLTDRLVLVIVGAIWISTSAMAILEPCLPIWMISHLHPKKWQLGTVFIPDSIGYWIGTNFFGTIAYRYGQVRVAITALVLVGISCVLLPSASNVAGLLFPHLGLGLGIGVVDAALVPLLATLVDNQLASRMDYDPELSPDEESGRHGYGAMYAIQQIAVSVAYSLAPIIGGELVPIIGFPFVLRALGVLNLLYVPLLVCSGLRKSLITSMFTTTKQTDLPLANSEPSSYRRFYNTVE
;
A
#
# COMPACT_ATOMS: atom_id res chain seq x y z
N MET A 1 52.72 13.71 -11.91
CA MET A 1 54.17 13.62 -11.63
C MET A 1 54.56 12.16 -11.88
N TYR A 2 55.54 11.93 -12.78
CA TYR A 2 56.06 10.66 -13.34
C TYR A 2 55.21 9.99 -14.44
N HIS A 3 55.35 10.36 -15.72
CA HIS A 3 56.35 9.99 -16.76
C HIS A 3 56.14 8.59 -17.38
N ILE A 4 55.60 8.50 -18.61
CA ILE A 4 56.27 8.37 -19.93
C ILE A 4 56.76 6.94 -20.24
N LEU A 5 56.11 6.30 -21.23
CA LEU A 5 56.69 5.66 -22.43
C LEU A 5 55.51 5.23 -23.34
N ALA A 6 55.12 6.02 -24.34
CA ALA A 6 55.65 6.05 -25.71
C ALA A 6 55.39 4.75 -26.50
N VAL A 7 54.32 4.75 -27.31
CA VAL A 7 54.19 3.91 -28.52
C VAL A 7 54.09 4.86 -29.71
N VAL A 8 55.22 5.00 -30.41
CA VAL A 8 55.31 5.46 -31.80
C VAL A 8 56.15 4.41 -32.50
N LEU A 9 55.53 3.63 -33.38
CA LEU A 9 56.03 3.43 -34.75
C LEU A 9 54.97 2.66 -35.57
N PRO A 10 54.75 3.05 -36.85
CA PRO A 10 53.85 2.36 -37.76
C PRO A 10 54.58 1.17 -38.42
N LEU A 11 53.91 0.03 -38.51
CA LEU A 11 54.27 -1.09 -39.39
C LEU A 11 52.97 -1.50 -40.09
N THR A 12 52.75 -1.13 -41.35
CA THR A 12 53.08 -1.97 -42.52
C THR A 12 52.94 -3.46 -42.20
N VAL A 13 51.79 -4.02 -42.56
CA VAL A 13 51.60 -5.24 -43.36
C VAL A 13 50.08 -5.44 -43.46
N LYS A 14 49.51 -5.10 -44.60
CA LYS A 14 48.52 -5.98 -45.22
C LYS A 14 48.91 -6.10 -46.68
N LEU A 15 49.82 -7.04 -46.87
CA LEU A 15 50.11 -7.69 -48.14
C LEU A 15 48.80 -8.03 -48.84
N ASP A 16 48.82 -7.79 -50.14
CA ASP A 16 47.97 -8.37 -51.15
C ASP A 16 47.54 -9.80 -50.83
N HIS A 17 46.23 -10.03 -50.87
CA HIS A 17 45.75 -11.14 -51.68
C HIS A 17 44.75 -10.58 -52.69
N HIS A 18 45.32 -10.03 -53.76
CA HIS A 18 44.92 -10.42 -55.10
C HIS A 18 44.79 -11.96 -55.15
N LEU A 19 43.62 -12.49 -54.80
CA LEU A 19 43.22 -13.81 -55.29
C LEU A 19 42.83 -13.58 -56.73
N SER A 20 43.80 -13.88 -57.59
CA SER A 20 43.67 -14.00 -59.03
C SER A 20 42.30 -14.56 -59.39
N ALA A 21 41.48 -13.75 -60.06
CA ALA A 21 40.58 -14.31 -61.04
C ALA A 21 41.50 -15.04 -62.03
N GLY A 22 41.65 -16.36 -61.86
CA GLY A 22 42.25 -17.17 -62.91
C GLY A 22 41.49 -16.83 -64.17
N ASN A 23 42.15 -16.19 -65.13
CA ASN A 23 41.55 -15.84 -66.41
C ASN A 23 40.99 -17.12 -67.00
N ILE A 24 39.67 -17.27 -66.93
CA ILE A 24 38.97 -18.35 -67.60
C ILE A 24 39.07 -18.03 -69.09
N ARG A 25 40.09 -18.59 -69.76
CA ARG A 25 40.14 -18.62 -71.22
C ARG A 25 39.06 -19.58 -71.68
N VAL A 26 37.91 -19.03 -72.05
CA VAL A 26 36.83 -19.75 -72.72
C VAL A 26 37.18 -19.84 -74.21
N GLU A 27 37.57 -21.02 -74.69
CA GLU A 27 37.72 -21.30 -76.11
C GLU A 27 36.34 -21.18 -76.80
N SER A 28 36.27 -20.45 -77.91
CA SER A 28 35.01 -20.02 -78.52
C SER A 28 34.57 -20.87 -79.71
N THR A 29 33.33 -21.34 -79.67
CA THR A 29 32.50 -21.64 -80.84
C THR A 29 31.84 -20.34 -81.36
N LEU A 30 31.48 -20.30 -82.65
CA LEU A 30 30.84 -19.16 -83.33
C LEU A 30 29.45 -18.86 -82.70
N VAL A 31 29.28 -17.69 -82.10
CA VAL A 31 28.06 -17.30 -81.35
C VAL A 31 27.05 -16.58 -82.25
N HIS A 32 25.78 -17.03 -82.24
CA HIS A 32 24.65 -16.36 -82.92
C HIS A 32 23.84 -15.46 -81.95
N CYS A 33 24.27 -14.21 -81.78
CA CYS A 33 23.63 -13.20 -80.90
C CYS A 33 22.18 -12.82 -81.30
N HIS A 34 21.74 -13.14 -82.52
CA HIS A 34 20.39 -12.89 -83.00
C HIS A 34 19.47 -14.13 -82.96
N SER A 35 19.91 -15.22 -82.32
CA SER A 35 19.03 -16.38 -82.20
C SER A 35 17.82 -16.04 -81.31
N PRO A 36 16.59 -16.43 -81.70
CA PRO A 36 15.38 -16.11 -80.95
C PRO A 36 15.39 -16.70 -79.53
N THR A 37 15.99 -17.88 -79.35
CA THR A 37 16.14 -18.54 -78.04
C THR A 37 17.01 -17.72 -77.08
N PHE A 38 18.06 -17.08 -77.60
CA PHE A 38 18.98 -16.25 -76.84
C PHE A 38 18.28 -14.96 -76.35
N LEU A 39 17.56 -14.26 -77.24
CA LEU A 39 16.81 -13.05 -76.90
C LEU A 39 15.70 -13.31 -75.87
N ILE A 40 15.01 -14.45 -75.99
CA ILE A 40 14.00 -14.90 -75.01
C ILE A 40 14.62 -15.07 -73.61
N TYR A 41 15.80 -15.68 -73.57
CA TYR A 41 16.52 -15.94 -72.34
C TYR A 41 17.05 -14.65 -71.69
N GLU A 42 17.66 -13.75 -72.47
CA GLU A 42 18.19 -12.47 -71.99
C GLU A 42 17.09 -11.61 -71.35
N GLU A 43 15.96 -11.44 -72.04
CA GLU A 43 14.86 -10.59 -71.57
C GLU A 43 14.22 -11.15 -70.29
N LEU A 44 14.13 -12.47 -70.18
CA LEU A 44 13.62 -13.17 -69.00
C LEU A 44 14.55 -13.02 -67.78
N VAL A 45 15.86 -13.22 -67.96
CA VAL A 45 16.85 -13.08 -66.88
C VAL A 45 16.93 -11.62 -66.42
N THR A 46 16.93 -10.67 -67.35
CA THR A 46 16.98 -9.23 -67.05
C THR A 46 15.77 -8.79 -66.24
N ALA A 47 14.57 -9.26 -66.60
CA ALA A 47 13.36 -8.97 -65.85
C ALA A 47 13.34 -9.63 -64.46
N TYR A 48 13.81 -10.89 -64.36
CA TYR A 48 13.81 -11.62 -63.09
C TYR A 48 14.87 -11.12 -62.09
N LEU A 49 15.99 -10.57 -62.58
CA LEU A 49 17.09 -10.04 -61.75
C LEU A 49 17.04 -8.51 -61.58
N LYS A 50 15.99 -7.85 -62.05
CA LYS A 50 15.83 -6.39 -61.92
C LYS A 50 15.87 -5.94 -60.45
N GLY A 51 16.79 -5.04 -60.12
CA GLY A 51 16.94 -4.42 -58.79
C GLY A 51 17.96 -5.08 -57.84
N TYR A 52 18.70 -6.08 -58.30
CA TYR A 52 19.79 -6.72 -57.54
C TYR A 52 21.16 -6.14 -57.92
N HIS A 53 22.06 -6.01 -56.95
CA HIS A 53 23.35 -5.31 -57.05
C HIS A 53 24.54 -6.27 -57.22
N SER A 54 24.38 -7.54 -56.83
CA SER A 54 25.39 -8.59 -56.99
C SER A 54 24.80 -9.84 -57.65
N ILE A 55 25.50 -10.36 -58.66
CA ILE A 55 25.12 -11.60 -59.35
C ILE A 55 26.32 -12.53 -59.34
N THR A 56 26.13 -13.75 -58.86
CA THR A 56 27.16 -14.80 -58.85
C THR A 56 26.83 -15.83 -59.92
N ILE A 57 27.73 -16.03 -60.87
CA ILE A 57 27.55 -16.94 -62.00
C ILE A 57 28.44 -18.16 -61.77
N MET A 58 27.85 -19.36 -61.79
CA MET A 58 28.54 -20.63 -61.61
C MET A 58 28.43 -21.50 -62.86
N VAL A 59 29.58 -21.96 -63.37
CA VAL A 59 29.66 -22.74 -64.62
C VAL A 59 30.16 -24.16 -64.34
N GLY A 60 29.45 -25.17 -64.86
CA GLY A 60 29.65 -26.59 -64.57
C GLY A 60 30.89 -27.24 -65.21
N SER A 61 31.38 -26.76 -66.36
CA SER A 61 32.70 -27.13 -66.91
C SER A 61 33.14 -26.11 -67.98
N GLY A 62 34.45 -26.02 -68.25
CA GLY A 62 35.02 -25.04 -69.20
C GLY A 62 34.74 -25.31 -70.69
N VAL A 63 34.01 -26.37 -71.05
CA VAL A 63 33.94 -26.89 -72.44
C VAL A 63 32.51 -26.89 -73.03
N THR A 64 31.53 -26.30 -72.35
CA THR A 64 30.14 -26.26 -72.84
C THR A 64 29.73 -24.88 -73.34
N ASP A 65 29.00 -24.82 -74.46
CA ASP A 65 28.30 -23.61 -74.95
C ASP A 65 27.48 -23.02 -73.79
N ASN A 66 27.91 -21.85 -73.30
CA ASN A 66 27.39 -21.24 -72.08
C ASN A 66 26.48 -20.07 -72.47
N ALA A 67 25.17 -20.22 -72.33
CA ALA A 67 24.18 -19.22 -72.75
C ALA A 67 24.37 -17.84 -72.07
N VAL A 68 24.95 -17.80 -70.86
CA VAL A 68 25.28 -16.55 -70.16
C VAL A 68 26.60 -15.94 -70.61
N MET A 69 27.60 -16.75 -70.98
CA MET A 69 28.82 -16.23 -71.60
C MET A 69 28.54 -15.75 -73.03
N GLU A 70 27.63 -16.40 -73.75
CA GLU A 70 27.05 -15.90 -74.99
C GLU A 70 26.34 -14.55 -74.72
N ALA A 71 25.59 -14.42 -73.61
CA ALA A 71 24.92 -13.17 -73.28
C ALA A 71 25.83 -12.01 -72.92
N ILE A 72 26.89 -12.29 -72.17
CA ILE A 72 27.92 -11.32 -71.81
C ILE A 72 28.72 -10.91 -73.05
N LYS A 73 28.99 -11.85 -73.99
CA LYS A 73 29.70 -11.58 -75.25
C LYS A 73 28.87 -10.84 -76.29
N CYS A 74 27.54 -11.00 -76.29
CA CYS A 74 26.64 -10.40 -77.27
C CYS A 74 26.21 -8.96 -76.95
N LYS A 75 26.69 -8.34 -75.85
CA LYS A 75 26.14 -7.06 -75.38
C LYS A 75 26.73 -5.81 -76.06
N TYR A 76 25.85 -5.09 -76.76
CA TYR A 76 25.82 -3.62 -76.85
C TYR A 76 25.38 -3.05 -75.48
N ASP A 77 26.03 -1.99 -75.03
CA ASP A 77 26.24 -1.60 -73.62
C ASP A 77 25.00 -1.20 -72.73
N GLN A 78 25.26 -1.13 -71.41
CA GLN A 78 24.55 -0.41 -70.30
C GLN A 78 23.57 -1.10 -69.32
N LEU A 79 23.21 -2.37 -69.44
CA LEU A 79 22.17 -2.96 -68.54
C LEU A 79 22.60 -4.17 -67.69
N VAL A 80 23.80 -4.14 -67.11
CA VAL A 80 24.03 -4.80 -65.82
C VAL A 80 24.83 -3.83 -64.93
N GLN A 81 24.10 -2.99 -64.20
CA GLN A 81 24.65 -2.13 -63.14
C GLN A 81 25.13 -2.93 -61.91
N SER A 82 24.96 -4.26 -61.92
CA SER A 82 25.38 -5.15 -60.85
C SER A 82 26.79 -5.69 -61.06
N SER A 83 27.58 -5.75 -59.98
CA SER A 83 28.86 -6.46 -60.01
C SER A 83 28.62 -7.95 -60.21
N TYR A 84 29.10 -8.52 -61.32
CA TYR A 84 29.04 -9.95 -61.56
C TYR A 84 30.35 -10.62 -61.17
N LYS A 85 30.26 -11.77 -60.48
CA LYS A 85 31.41 -12.61 -60.13
C LYS A 85 31.23 -13.98 -60.77
N LEU A 86 32.25 -14.40 -61.53
CA LEU A 86 32.26 -15.66 -62.25
C LEU A 86 33.07 -16.70 -61.48
N TYR A 87 32.50 -17.88 -61.26
CA TYR A 87 33.16 -19.01 -60.61
C TYR A 87 32.92 -20.30 -61.41
N THR A 88 33.91 -21.19 -61.42
CA THR A 88 33.65 -22.61 -61.71
C THR A 88 32.97 -23.24 -60.51
N VAL A 89 32.16 -24.28 -60.72
CA VAL A 89 31.48 -24.99 -59.61
C VAL A 89 32.49 -25.43 -58.54
N ASP A 90 33.64 -25.99 -58.94
CA ASP A 90 34.66 -26.46 -57.99
C ASP A 90 35.32 -25.34 -57.18
N ASN A 91 35.61 -24.19 -57.80
CA ASN A 91 36.18 -23.05 -57.08
C ASN A 91 35.18 -22.43 -56.12
N TYR A 92 33.90 -22.36 -56.51
CA TYR A 92 32.85 -21.88 -55.61
C TYR A 92 32.68 -22.81 -54.40
N LEU A 93 32.67 -24.13 -54.61
CA LEU A 93 32.56 -25.11 -53.53
C LEU A 93 33.72 -24.99 -52.53
N LYS A 94 34.96 -24.85 -53.02
CA LYS A 94 36.14 -24.61 -52.14
C LYS A 94 35.98 -23.37 -51.26
N LEU A 95 35.54 -22.25 -51.86
CA LEU A 95 35.30 -21.01 -51.10
C LEU A 95 34.18 -21.17 -50.06
N VAL A 96 33.17 -21.99 -50.35
CA VAL A 96 32.10 -22.28 -49.39
C VAL A 96 32.60 -23.16 -48.24
N ASP A 97 33.47 -24.12 -48.51
CA ASP A 97 34.07 -24.96 -47.47
C ASP A 97 35.02 -24.16 -46.56
N GLU A 98 35.77 -23.19 -47.12
CA GLU A 98 36.56 -22.21 -46.34
C GLU A 98 35.66 -21.37 -45.42
N ASP A 99 34.56 -20.83 -45.94
CA ASP A 99 33.57 -20.09 -45.15
C ASP A 99 32.93 -20.97 -44.07
N ARG A 100 32.67 -22.25 -44.37
CA ARG A 100 32.09 -23.21 -43.43
C ARG A 100 33.04 -23.56 -42.29
N ALA A 101 34.35 -23.61 -42.58
CA ALA A 101 35.39 -23.82 -41.58
C ALA A 101 35.61 -22.59 -40.68
N ASN A 102 35.24 -21.38 -41.13
CA ASN A 102 35.34 -20.17 -40.33
C ASN A 102 34.24 -20.13 -39.24
N PRO A 103 34.59 -20.19 -37.94
CA PRO A 103 33.60 -20.19 -36.88
C PRO A 103 32.82 -18.87 -36.82
N ALA A 104 33.42 -17.75 -37.24
CA ALA A 104 32.80 -16.41 -37.18
C ALA A 104 31.83 -16.10 -38.35
N TYR A 105 31.77 -16.96 -39.36
CA TYR A 105 30.94 -16.75 -40.54
C TYR A 105 29.44 -16.77 -40.19
N GLY A 106 28.68 -15.80 -40.70
CA GLY A 106 27.22 -15.72 -40.53
C GLY A 106 26.72 -15.01 -39.26
N TYR A 107 27.61 -14.59 -38.34
CA TYR A 107 27.23 -13.82 -37.15
C TYR A 107 26.92 -12.34 -37.42
N HIS A 108 27.11 -11.87 -38.65
CA HIS A 108 26.79 -10.49 -39.00
C HIS A 108 25.27 -10.24 -39.03
N PRO A 109 24.82 -9.05 -38.55
CA PRO A 109 23.42 -8.65 -38.56
C PRO A 109 22.90 -8.27 -39.95
N ASN A 110 23.78 -7.87 -40.88
CA ASN A 110 23.43 -7.70 -42.28
C ASN A 110 23.64 -9.05 -42.98
N PRO A 111 22.57 -9.78 -43.34
CA PRO A 111 22.69 -11.21 -43.58
C PRO A 111 23.44 -11.53 -44.88
N TYR A 112 23.24 -10.76 -45.96
CA TYR A 112 23.78 -11.12 -47.29
C TYR A 112 24.17 -9.91 -48.18
N PRO A 113 25.18 -9.10 -47.82
CA PRO A 113 25.55 -7.92 -48.62
C PRO A 113 26.16 -8.22 -50.00
N TYR A 114 26.68 -9.44 -50.24
CA TYR A 114 27.47 -9.77 -51.44
C TYR A 114 26.92 -10.92 -52.31
N TRP A 115 25.81 -11.56 -51.91
CA TRP A 115 25.33 -12.81 -52.50
C TRP A 115 23.82 -12.77 -52.74
N GLU A 116 23.33 -11.75 -53.46
CA GLU A 116 21.89 -11.52 -53.59
C GLU A 116 21.20 -12.40 -54.64
N ALA A 117 21.91 -12.70 -55.74
CA ALA A 117 21.42 -13.54 -56.82
C ALA A 117 22.48 -14.53 -57.33
N PHE A 118 22.02 -15.72 -57.72
CA PHE A 118 22.81 -16.80 -58.27
C PHE A 118 22.28 -17.23 -59.63
N HIS A 119 23.20 -17.44 -60.57
CA HIS A 119 22.94 -18.10 -61.83
C HIS A 119 23.84 -19.32 -61.93
N CYS A 120 23.27 -20.48 -62.26
CA CYS A 120 24.01 -21.73 -62.28
C CYS A 120 23.64 -22.59 -63.49
N GLU A 121 24.67 -23.10 -64.18
CA GLU A 121 24.54 -24.11 -65.23
C GLU A 121 25.31 -25.37 -64.82
N ALA A 122 24.58 -26.46 -64.53
CA ALA A 122 25.16 -27.73 -64.10
C ALA A 122 24.20 -28.89 -64.36
N ASN A 123 24.74 -30.12 -64.33
CA ASN A 123 23.94 -31.34 -64.43
C ASN A 123 23.10 -31.56 -63.16
N LYS A 124 21.95 -32.24 -63.31
CA LYS A 124 20.99 -32.53 -62.22
C LYS A 124 21.70 -33.00 -60.94
N SER A 125 22.56 -34.02 -61.03
CA SER A 125 23.25 -34.61 -59.86
C SER A 125 24.12 -33.60 -59.11
N VAL A 126 24.95 -32.85 -59.83
CA VAL A 126 25.82 -31.81 -59.25
C VAL A 126 25.00 -30.69 -58.62
N THR A 127 23.90 -30.29 -59.28
CA THR A 127 23.01 -29.25 -58.76
C THR A 127 22.36 -29.68 -57.45
N THR A 128 21.79 -30.89 -57.38
CA THR A 128 21.08 -31.35 -56.19
C THR A 128 22.00 -31.65 -55.01
N GLU A 129 23.13 -32.35 -55.23
CA GLU A 129 23.97 -32.85 -54.13
C GLU A 129 24.99 -31.82 -53.63
N LYS A 130 25.51 -30.95 -54.50
CA LYS A 130 26.61 -30.04 -54.15
C LYS A 130 26.19 -28.58 -54.17
N LEU A 131 25.47 -28.16 -55.21
CA LEU A 131 25.25 -26.75 -55.47
C LEU A 131 24.15 -26.14 -54.60
N LEU A 132 22.97 -26.78 -54.52
CA LEU A 132 21.87 -26.33 -53.65
C LEU A 132 22.29 -26.16 -52.19
N PRO A 133 22.96 -27.15 -51.54
CA PRO A 133 23.46 -26.97 -50.17
C PRO A 133 24.46 -25.82 -50.02
N ALA A 134 25.33 -25.62 -51.01
CA ALA A 134 26.33 -24.54 -50.98
C ALA A 134 25.68 -23.15 -51.10
N ILE A 135 24.69 -23.00 -51.98
CA ILE A 135 23.91 -21.77 -52.13
C ILE A 135 23.09 -21.49 -50.86
N ALA A 136 22.43 -22.52 -50.31
CA ALA A 136 21.61 -22.38 -49.10
C ALA A 136 22.43 -21.99 -47.87
N PHE A 137 23.66 -22.48 -47.75
CA PHE A 137 24.58 -22.08 -46.70
C PHE A 137 24.94 -20.59 -46.77
N ARG A 138 25.21 -20.07 -47.98
CA ARG A 138 25.59 -18.65 -48.16
C ARG A 138 24.43 -17.69 -48.13
N ASN A 139 23.34 -17.96 -48.84
CA ASN A 139 22.12 -17.17 -48.83
C ASN A 139 20.90 -18.00 -49.29
N PRO A 140 20.08 -18.50 -48.36
CA PRO A 140 18.90 -19.32 -48.65
C PRO A 140 17.68 -18.52 -49.17
N ILE A 141 17.69 -17.19 -49.11
CA ILE A 141 16.62 -16.34 -49.66
C ILE A 141 17.01 -15.69 -51.00
N ALA A 142 18.23 -15.95 -51.49
CA ALA A 142 18.72 -15.44 -52.76
C ALA A 142 17.82 -15.86 -53.93
N ARG A 143 17.78 -15.03 -54.98
CA ARG A 143 17.18 -15.45 -56.25
C ARG A 143 18.14 -16.36 -56.98
N VAL A 144 17.68 -17.56 -57.34
CA VAL A 144 18.49 -18.55 -58.02
C VAL A 144 17.89 -18.85 -59.38
N ILE A 145 18.71 -18.80 -60.42
CA ILE A 145 18.37 -19.26 -61.77
C ILE A 145 19.16 -20.53 -62.03
N LEU A 146 18.45 -21.64 -62.27
CA LEU A 146 19.06 -22.94 -62.55
C LEU A 146 18.77 -23.32 -63.99
N LEU A 147 19.82 -23.43 -64.80
CA LEU A 147 19.74 -23.92 -66.17
C LEU A 147 20.21 -25.38 -66.22
N ILE A 148 19.30 -26.30 -66.53
CA ILE A 148 19.57 -27.75 -66.60
C ILE A 148 19.08 -28.28 -67.95
N ARG A 149 19.90 -29.08 -68.64
CA ARG A 149 19.55 -29.63 -69.95
C ARG A 149 18.69 -30.90 -69.81
N GLY A 150 17.62 -31.01 -70.60
CA GLY A 150 16.86 -32.26 -70.76
C GLY A 150 16.12 -32.74 -69.52
N LEU A 151 15.68 -31.84 -68.65
CA LEU A 151 15.00 -32.20 -67.40
C LEU A 151 13.49 -32.41 -67.63
N ALA A 152 12.95 -33.58 -67.27
CA ALA A 152 11.52 -33.86 -67.33
C ALA A 152 10.76 -33.20 -66.18
N LYS A 153 9.45 -32.96 -66.37
CA LYS A 153 8.60 -32.27 -65.38
C LYS A 153 8.61 -32.94 -63.99
N HIS A 154 8.62 -34.27 -63.93
CA HIS A 154 8.71 -35.02 -62.67
C HIS A 154 10.04 -34.77 -61.93
N ASP A 155 11.15 -34.75 -62.66
CA ASP A 155 12.48 -34.45 -62.09
C ASP A 155 12.57 -33.01 -61.58
N MET A 156 11.88 -32.07 -62.22
CA MET A 156 11.77 -30.68 -61.75
C MET A 156 11.08 -30.61 -60.39
N LEU A 157 9.97 -31.34 -60.21
CA LEU A 157 9.25 -31.37 -58.94
C LEU A 157 10.12 -31.95 -57.81
N GLN A 158 10.87 -33.02 -58.09
CA GLN A 158 11.79 -33.61 -57.12
C GLN A 158 12.91 -32.64 -56.74
N LEU A 159 13.47 -31.89 -57.70
CA LEU A 159 14.48 -30.87 -57.42
C LEU A 159 13.91 -29.74 -56.54
N PHE A 160 12.71 -29.24 -56.85
CA PHE A 160 12.03 -28.25 -56.02
C PHE A 160 11.72 -28.77 -54.61
N ARG A 161 11.35 -30.04 -54.49
CA ARG A 161 11.12 -30.70 -53.20
C ARG A 161 12.39 -30.68 -52.34
N VAL A 162 13.53 -31.14 -52.88
CA VAL A 162 14.82 -31.13 -52.16
C VAL A 162 15.20 -29.70 -51.79
N ALA A 163 15.12 -28.77 -52.75
CA ALA A 163 15.46 -27.37 -52.53
C ALA A 163 14.66 -26.71 -51.39
N TRP A 164 13.35 -26.98 -51.29
CA TRP A 164 12.51 -26.38 -50.25
C TRP A 164 12.56 -27.11 -48.92
N PHE A 165 12.42 -28.44 -48.90
CA PHE A 165 12.26 -29.19 -47.64
C PHE A 165 13.59 -29.44 -46.93
N GLU A 166 14.70 -29.62 -47.66
CA GLU A 166 16.02 -29.80 -47.05
C GLU A 166 16.77 -28.47 -46.89
N TYR A 167 16.65 -27.56 -47.86
CA TYR A 167 17.49 -26.36 -47.93
C TYR A 167 16.74 -25.01 -47.82
N LYS A 168 15.40 -25.01 -47.72
CA LYS A 168 14.54 -23.81 -47.58
C LYS A 168 14.70 -22.76 -48.70
N LEU A 169 15.14 -23.17 -49.89
CA LEU A 169 15.27 -22.32 -51.06
C LEU A 169 13.92 -22.20 -51.79
N LEU A 170 13.33 -20.99 -51.82
CA LEU A 170 12.03 -20.74 -52.47
C LEU A 170 12.13 -19.98 -53.80
N ASN A 171 13.12 -19.10 -53.95
CA ASN A 171 13.23 -18.17 -55.07
C ASN A 171 14.01 -18.76 -56.27
N ILE A 172 13.70 -20.01 -56.62
CA ILE A 172 14.33 -20.74 -57.73
C ILE A 172 13.50 -20.59 -59.00
N LEU A 173 14.13 -20.13 -60.08
CA LEU A 173 13.63 -20.16 -61.43
C LEU A 173 14.35 -21.28 -62.19
N LEU A 174 13.64 -22.35 -62.49
CA LEU A 174 14.20 -23.52 -63.17
C LEU A 174 13.97 -23.41 -64.67
N LEU A 175 15.05 -23.49 -65.44
CA LEU A 175 15.07 -23.40 -66.89
C LEU A 175 15.52 -24.75 -67.45
N SER A 176 14.65 -25.38 -68.24
CA SER A 176 14.96 -26.62 -68.96
C SER A 176 14.83 -26.40 -70.47
N ARG A 177 15.90 -26.71 -71.20
CA ARG A 177 15.88 -26.65 -72.66
C ARG A 177 15.23 -27.92 -73.21
N VAL A 178 14.10 -27.75 -73.89
CA VAL A 178 13.34 -28.88 -74.48
C VAL A 178 13.80 -29.16 -75.90
N ASP A 179 13.91 -28.10 -76.73
CA ASP A 179 14.42 -28.15 -78.11
C ASP A 179 15.36 -26.96 -78.38
N ALA A 180 15.94 -26.88 -79.58
CA ALA A 180 16.83 -25.77 -79.97
C ALA A 180 16.15 -24.38 -79.84
N LYS A 181 14.81 -24.32 -79.98
CA LYS A 181 13.99 -23.10 -80.01
C LYS A 181 13.05 -22.91 -78.82
N THR A 182 12.91 -23.88 -77.93
CA THR A 182 11.90 -23.82 -76.84
C THR A 182 12.53 -24.00 -75.46
N LEU A 183 12.16 -23.10 -74.55
CA LEU A 183 12.57 -23.10 -73.14
C LEU A 183 11.36 -23.38 -72.26
N MET A 184 11.47 -24.39 -71.39
CA MET A 184 10.50 -24.62 -70.33
C MET A 184 10.98 -23.91 -69.06
N VAL A 185 10.14 -23.02 -68.54
CA VAL A 185 10.43 -22.24 -67.34
C VAL A 185 9.43 -22.60 -66.26
N CYS A 186 9.93 -23.02 -65.10
CA CYS A 186 9.10 -23.45 -63.98
C CYS A 186 9.46 -22.70 -62.70
N LEU A 187 8.42 -22.38 -61.93
CA LEU A 187 8.47 -21.84 -60.57
C LEU A 187 7.73 -22.75 -59.63
N PHE A 188 8.02 -22.65 -58.34
CA PHE A 188 7.45 -23.53 -57.33
C PHE A 188 6.67 -22.75 -56.25
N ASN A 189 5.54 -23.32 -55.84
CA ASN A 189 4.76 -22.88 -54.69
C ASN A 189 4.52 -24.08 -53.75
N PRO A 190 5.27 -24.18 -52.63
CA PRO A 190 5.11 -25.28 -51.68
C PRO A 190 3.82 -25.18 -50.86
N TYR A 191 3.13 -24.04 -50.86
CA TYR A 191 2.01 -23.78 -49.94
C TYR A 191 0.64 -24.20 -50.49
N LEU A 192 0.56 -24.73 -51.72
CA LEU A 192 -0.73 -25.10 -52.34
C LEU A 192 -1.28 -26.46 -51.86
N THR A 193 -0.41 -27.35 -51.41
CA THR A 193 -0.76 -28.71 -50.96
C THR A 193 -0.04 -29.00 -49.64
N GLU A 194 -0.43 -30.09 -48.98
CA GLU A 194 0.26 -30.55 -47.78
C GLU A 194 1.69 -31.01 -48.07
N PRO A 195 2.63 -30.86 -47.11
CA PRO A 195 4.03 -31.24 -47.26
C PRO A 195 4.28 -32.68 -47.76
N SER A 196 3.39 -33.61 -47.42
CA SER A 196 3.45 -35.03 -47.76
C SER A 196 2.96 -35.35 -49.18
N VAL A 197 2.11 -34.50 -49.75
CA VAL A 197 1.41 -34.73 -51.03
C VAL A 197 1.73 -33.57 -51.97
N LEU A 198 2.92 -33.60 -52.57
CA LEU A 198 3.31 -32.64 -53.62
C LEU A 198 2.83 -33.14 -54.98
N ASP A 199 2.23 -32.24 -55.74
CA ASP A 199 1.62 -32.54 -57.04
C ASP A 199 2.05 -31.49 -58.08
N ASP A 200 1.72 -31.74 -59.35
CA ASP A 200 2.00 -30.83 -60.46
C ASP A 200 1.40 -29.43 -60.26
N ARG A 201 0.35 -29.32 -59.43
CA ARG A 201 -0.28 -28.05 -59.03
C ARG A 201 0.67 -27.10 -58.32
N ASN A 202 1.71 -27.61 -57.67
CA ASN A 202 2.72 -26.80 -56.99
C ASN A 202 3.70 -26.14 -57.97
N MET A 203 3.73 -26.56 -59.23
CA MET A 203 4.61 -26.00 -60.25
C MET A 203 3.86 -25.08 -61.20
N PHE A 204 4.38 -23.86 -61.35
CA PHE A 204 3.94 -22.92 -62.37
C PHE A 204 4.93 -22.96 -63.53
N CYS A 205 4.60 -23.74 -64.55
CA CYS A 205 5.45 -23.95 -65.73
C CYS A 205 4.85 -23.26 -66.97
N HIS A 206 5.71 -22.67 -67.81
CA HIS A 206 5.36 -22.15 -69.14
C HIS A 206 6.41 -22.58 -70.16
N ARG A 207 5.96 -22.82 -71.40
CA ARG A 207 6.83 -23.07 -72.54
C ARG A 207 6.96 -21.78 -73.33
N LEU A 208 8.18 -21.26 -73.45
CA LEU A 208 8.50 -20.03 -74.16
C LEU A 208 9.13 -20.39 -75.50
N GLY A 209 8.51 -19.92 -76.60
CA GLY A 209 9.00 -20.10 -77.97
C GLY A 209 9.10 -18.79 -78.75
N VAL A 210 8.37 -17.74 -78.35
CA VAL A 210 8.38 -16.42 -79.00
C VAL A 210 8.67 -15.32 -77.97
N LEU A 211 9.34 -14.25 -78.39
CA LEU A 211 9.70 -13.12 -77.52
C LEU A 211 8.47 -12.45 -76.86
N ALA A 212 7.33 -12.39 -77.56
CA ALA A 212 6.09 -11.84 -77.04
C ALA A 212 5.55 -12.59 -75.79
N ASP A 213 5.81 -13.90 -75.70
CA ASP A 213 5.39 -14.73 -74.56
C ASP A 213 6.12 -14.34 -73.28
N VAL A 214 7.36 -13.82 -73.40
CA VAL A 214 8.22 -13.42 -72.28
C VAL A 214 7.62 -12.25 -71.50
N PHE A 215 7.05 -11.26 -72.19
CA PHE A 215 6.44 -10.10 -71.52
C PHE A 215 5.23 -10.51 -70.67
N ASN A 216 4.35 -11.34 -71.23
CA ASN A 216 3.19 -11.88 -70.52
C ASN A 216 3.62 -12.76 -69.35
N PHE A 217 4.61 -13.62 -69.56
CA PHE A 217 5.20 -14.45 -68.53
C PHE A 217 5.77 -13.61 -67.38
N ASN A 218 6.58 -12.59 -67.65
CA ASN A 218 7.18 -11.73 -66.62
C ASN A 218 6.12 -11.05 -65.73
N LYS A 219 5.01 -10.59 -66.32
CA LYS A 219 3.87 -10.03 -65.57
C LYS A 219 3.21 -11.08 -64.67
N GLN A 220 3.00 -12.30 -65.19
CA GLN A 220 2.41 -13.41 -64.44
C GLN A 220 3.34 -13.91 -63.33
N VAL A 221 4.65 -14.05 -63.57
CA VAL A 221 5.67 -14.45 -62.60
C VAL A 221 5.74 -13.47 -61.44
N THR A 222 5.76 -12.16 -61.73
CA THR A 222 5.77 -11.14 -60.68
C THR A 222 4.54 -11.24 -59.79
N ARG A 223 3.37 -11.52 -60.38
CA ARG A 223 2.12 -11.76 -59.65
C ARG A 223 2.18 -13.05 -58.84
N PHE A 224 2.68 -14.13 -59.41
CA PHE A 224 2.83 -15.44 -58.77
C PHE A 224 3.75 -15.37 -57.54
N ILE A 225 4.95 -14.80 -57.69
CA ILE A 225 5.93 -14.65 -56.59
C ILE A 225 5.36 -13.80 -55.45
N ARG A 226 4.59 -12.76 -55.78
CA ARG A 226 3.95 -11.91 -54.77
C ARG A 226 2.77 -12.61 -54.08
N TYR A 227 1.96 -13.37 -54.83
CA TYR A 227 0.76 -14.03 -54.29
C TYR A 227 1.11 -15.24 -53.42
N ARG A 228 2.12 -16.04 -53.79
CA ARG A 228 2.50 -17.26 -53.06
C ARG A 228 2.92 -17.04 -51.60
N ILE A 229 3.38 -15.84 -51.25
CA ILE A 229 3.76 -15.47 -49.87
C ILE A 229 2.72 -14.58 -49.17
N ARG A 230 1.58 -14.32 -49.82
CA ARG A 230 0.44 -13.58 -49.27
C ARG A 230 -0.73 -14.50 -48.90
N ASN A 231 -0.85 -15.66 -49.54
CA ASN A 231 -1.84 -16.66 -49.23
C ASN A 231 -1.15 -18.03 -49.18
N LEU A 232 -1.17 -18.65 -48.00
CA LEU A 232 -0.51 -19.91 -47.70
C LEU A 232 -1.49 -21.10 -47.73
N HIS A 233 -2.75 -20.90 -48.13
CA HIS A 233 -3.74 -21.96 -48.36
C HIS A 233 -3.83 -23.02 -47.24
N GLN A 234 -3.91 -22.57 -45.98
CA GLN A 234 -3.98 -23.44 -44.79
C GLN A 234 -2.73 -24.30 -44.54
N TYR A 235 -1.60 -24.00 -45.17
CA TYR A 235 -0.34 -24.67 -44.91
C TYR A 235 0.05 -24.60 -43.42
N PRO A 236 0.47 -25.71 -42.78
CA PRO A 236 0.79 -25.72 -41.36
C PRO A 236 2.14 -25.06 -41.07
N LEU A 237 2.13 -24.03 -40.23
CA LEU A 237 3.35 -23.38 -39.72
C LEU A 237 3.56 -23.73 -38.24
N ARG A 238 4.81 -24.04 -37.89
CA ARG A 238 5.22 -24.33 -36.51
C ARG A 238 5.50 -23.04 -35.77
N ILE A 239 4.64 -22.71 -34.82
CA ILE A 239 4.72 -21.47 -34.05
C ILE A 239 5.02 -21.81 -32.58
N ALA A 240 6.18 -21.36 -32.12
CA ALA A 240 6.52 -21.42 -30.69
C ALA A 240 5.90 -20.21 -29.98
N ILE A 241 4.99 -20.49 -29.06
CA ILE A 241 4.33 -19.50 -28.21
C ILE A 241 3.97 -20.15 -26.87
N THR A 242 4.03 -19.38 -25.79
CA THR A 242 3.83 -19.88 -24.43
C THR A 242 2.91 -18.96 -23.65
N ASP A 243 2.39 -19.49 -22.54
CA ASP A 243 1.58 -18.70 -21.62
C ASP A 243 2.48 -17.73 -20.85
N VAL A 244 2.29 -16.44 -21.15
CA VAL A 244 2.91 -15.33 -20.45
C VAL A 244 1.78 -14.43 -20.00
N GLU A 245 1.61 -14.37 -18.69
CA GLU A 245 0.51 -13.63 -18.09
C GLU A 245 0.38 -12.21 -18.67
N LEU A 246 -0.81 -11.91 -19.23
CA LEU A 246 -1.18 -10.64 -19.86
C LEU A 246 -0.42 -10.26 -21.14
N MET A 247 0.46 -11.12 -21.66
CA MET A 247 1.14 -10.97 -22.96
C MET A 247 0.70 -12.03 -23.97
N SER A 248 0.47 -13.26 -23.51
CA SER A 248 -0.03 -14.39 -24.28
C SER A 248 -0.73 -15.39 -23.35
N LYS A 249 -1.99 -15.74 -23.63
CA LYS A 249 -2.68 -16.81 -22.88
C LYS A 249 -3.43 -17.73 -23.82
N ALA A 250 -3.18 -19.03 -23.68
CA ALA A 250 -3.82 -20.08 -24.47
C ALA A 250 -5.29 -20.19 -24.11
N VAL A 251 -6.15 -20.05 -25.12
CA VAL A 251 -7.57 -20.38 -25.04
C VAL A 251 -7.73 -21.80 -25.54
N ARG A 252 -8.15 -22.70 -24.66
CA ARG A 252 -8.31 -24.12 -24.99
C ARG A 252 -9.75 -24.45 -25.35
N PHE A 253 -9.94 -25.32 -26.33
CA PHE A 253 -11.22 -25.96 -26.63
C PHE A 253 -11.60 -26.94 -25.50
N LYS A 254 -12.86 -27.40 -25.47
CA LYS A 254 -13.35 -28.36 -24.47
C LYS A 254 -12.56 -29.69 -24.44
N ASN A 255 -11.93 -30.06 -25.55
CA ASN A 255 -11.06 -31.23 -25.69
C ASN A 255 -9.61 -30.99 -25.20
N ASN A 256 -9.34 -29.85 -24.54
CA ASN A 256 -8.03 -29.42 -24.06
C ASN A 256 -6.98 -29.08 -25.16
N SER A 257 -7.37 -29.10 -26.44
CA SER A 257 -6.51 -28.58 -27.52
C SER A 257 -6.51 -27.05 -27.56
N ILE A 258 -5.38 -26.44 -27.90
CA ILE A 258 -5.29 -24.97 -28.03
C ILE A 258 -6.10 -24.52 -29.25
N SER A 259 -6.97 -23.52 -29.04
CA SER A 259 -7.70 -22.85 -30.12
C SER A 259 -6.92 -21.68 -30.71
N HIS A 260 -6.53 -20.73 -29.85
CA HIS A 260 -5.72 -19.56 -30.18
C HIS A 260 -5.11 -18.99 -28.89
N TYR A 261 -4.21 -18.02 -29.05
CA TYR A 261 -3.67 -17.25 -27.94
C TYR A 261 -4.29 -15.85 -27.94
N GLN A 262 -4.63 -15.34 -26.75
CA GLN A 262 -5.08 -13.97 -26.52
C GLN A 262 -3.93 -13.06 -26.08
N TYR A 263 -4.21 -11.76 -25.97
CA TYR A 263 -3.27 -10.67 -25.61
C TYR A 263 -2.27 -10.34 -26.74
N LEU A 264 -1.28 -9.48 -26.44
CA LEU A 264 -0.40 -8.89 -27.43
C LEU A 264 0.22 -9.89 -28.41
N ASP A 265 0.97 -10.89 -27.93
CA ASP A 265 1.68 -11.82 -28.82
C ASP A 265 0.69 -12.75 -29.56
N GLY A 266 -0.40 -13.13 -28.88
CA GLY A 266 -1.44 -14.02 -29.44
C GLY A 266 -2.26 -13.37 -30.56
N GLU A 267 -2.75 -12.15 -30.33
CA GLU A 267 -3.51 -11.36 -31.32
C GLU A 267 -2.67 -11.06 -32.55
N MET A 268 -1.38 -10.77 -32.36
CA MET A 268 -0.45 -10.56 -33.47
C MET A 268 -0.33 -11.81 -34.36
N VAL A 269 -0.21 -13.00 -33.76
CA VAL A 269 -0.18 -14.27 -34.50
C VAL A 269 -1.51 -14.52 -35.21
N GLU A 270 -2.64 -14.23 -34.57
CA GLU A 270 -3.96 -14.43 -35.15
C GLU A 270 -4.21 -13.50 -36.34
N ILE A 271 -3.79 -12.23 -36.25
CA ILE A 271 -3.81 -11.30 -37.39
C ILE A 271 -2.93 -11.84 -38.53
N MET A 272 -1.74 -12.37 -38.23
CA MET A 272 -0.89 -12.98 -39.26
C MET A 272 -1.57 -14.19 -39.90
N ARG A 273 -2.20 -15.06 -39.09
CA ARG A 273 -2.93 -16.26 -39.53
C ARG A 273 -4.04 -15.90 -40.50
N GLN A 274 -4.85 -14.90 -40.18
CA GLN A 274 -5.95 -14.45 -41.03
C GLN A 274 -5.46 -13.75 -42.30
N ARG A 275 -4.40 -12.94 -42.20
CA ARG A 275 -3.87 -12.17 -43.35
C ARG A 275 -3.09 -13.02 -44.35
N LEU A 276 -2.40 -14.06 -43.87
CA LEU A 276 -1.61 -14.97 -44.70
C LEU A 276 -2.32 -16.30 -44.98
N ASN A 277 -3.46 -16.57 -44.33
CA ASN A 277 -4.29 -17.78 -44.50
C ASN A 277 -3.48 -19.09 -44.33
N PHE A 278 -2.88 -19.28 -43.16
CA PHE A 278 -2.18 -20.52 -42.78
C PHE A 278 -2.84 -21.20 -41.57
N SER A 279 -2.49 -22.47 -41.33
CA SER A 279 -2.86 -23.21 -40.12
C SER A 279 -1.69 -23.24 -39.14
N ILE A 280 -1.98 -23.33 -37.83
CA ILE A 280 -0.96 -23.22 -36.78
C ILE A 280 -0.74 -24.58 -36.11
N GLN A 281 0.53 -24.98 -36.03
CA GLN A 281 0.99 -26.03 -35.13
C GLN A 281 1.67 -25.36 -33.93
N TYR A 282 0.97 -25.27 -32.81
CA TYR A 282 1.48 -24.68 -31.59
C TYR A 282 2.53 -25.58 -30.94
N ILE A 283 3.65 -25.00 -30.55
CA ILE A 283 4.68 -25.65 -29.74
C ILE A 283 4.69 -24.97 -28.37
N GLU A 284 4.10 -25.64 -27.40
CA GLU A 284 4.10 -25.21 -26.00
C GLU A 284 5.50 -25.43 -25.40
N LEU A 285 6.05 -24.40 -24.78
CA LEU A 285 7.35 -24.41 -24.09
C LEU A 285 7.18 -23.81 -22.69
N ASN A 286 8.17 -23.97 -21.83
CA ASN A 286 8.26 -23.18 -20.61
C ASN A 286 8.68 -21.74 -20.92
N TYR A 287 8.35 -20.76 -20.07
CA TYR A 287 8.69 -19.34 -20.34
C TYR A 287 10.18 -19.11 -20.63
N GLN A 288 11.08 -19.74 -19.88
CA GLN A 288 12.53 -19.62 -20.09
C GLN A 288 12.95 -20.18 -21.46
N GLU A 289 12.39 -21.33 -21.85
CA GLU A 289 12.63 -21.94 -23.15
C GLU A 289 11.99 -21.12 -24.28
N SER A 290 10.84 -20.49 -24.03
CA SER A 290 10.12 -19.66 -25.00
C SER A 290 10.84 -18.37 -25.40
N VAL A 291 11.49 -17.72 -24.44
CA VAL A 291 12.34 -16.57 -24.72
C VAL A 291 13.66 -17.07 -25.34
N GLY A 292 14.09 -18.24 -24.89
CA GLY A 292 15.37 -18.86 -25.18
C GLY A 292 16.50 -18.20 -24.39
N PHE A 293 17.55 -18.96 -24.16
CA PHE A 293 18.67 -18.54 -23.33
C PHE A 293 19.99 -19.05 -23.90
N ILE A 294 21.05 -18.32 -23.55
CA ILE A 294 22.44 -18.74 -23.79
C ILE A 294 23.02 -19.00 -22.40
N THR A 295 23.52 -20.21 -22.18
CA THR A 295 24.18 -20.54 -20.92
C THR A 295 25.54 -19.85 -20.82
N SER A 296 26.15 -19.83 -19.63
CA SER A 296 27.52 -19.34 -19.47
C SER A 296 28.54 -20.06 -20.35
N ASN A 297 28.24 -21.30 -20.76
CA ASN A 297 29.09 -22.13 -21.62
C ASN A 297 28.87 -21.83 -23.12
N GLY A 298 28.02 -20.86 -23.45
CA GLY A 298 27.69 -20.51 -24.84
C GLY A 298 26.69 -21.44 -25.52
N SER A 299 26.16 -22.44 -24.81
CA SER A 299 25.16 -23.35 -25.39
C SER A 299 23.81 -22.65 -25.54
N LEU A 300 23.17 -22.85 -26.69
CA LEU A 300 21.83 -22.35 -26.98
C LEU A 300 20.78 -23.27 -26.33
N GLY A 301 19.70 -22.68 -25.81
CA GLY A 301 18.56 -23.41 -25.28
C GLY A 301 17.23 -22.75 -25.64
N GLY A 302 16.16 -23.54 -25.65
CA GLY A 302 14.82 -23.08 -25.98
C GLY A 302 14.65 -22.67 -27.44
N THR A 303 13.81 -21.65 -27.70
CA THR A 303 13.49 -21.18 -29.05
C THR A 303 14.69 -20.67 -29.83
N LEU A 304 15.77 -20.23 -29.16
CA LEU A 304 17.00 -19.81 -29.84
C LEU A 304 17.68 -20.99 -30.53
N ASP A 305 17.80 -22.13 -29.86
CA ASP A 305 18.31 -23.37 -30.47
C ASP A 305 17.38 -23.86 -31.60
N MET A 306 16.07 -23.75 -31.38
CA MET A 306 15.07 -24.13 -32.38
C MET A 306 15.14 -23.28 -33.66
N ILE A 307 15.40 -21.98 -33.54
CA ILE A 307 15.62 -21.08 -34.69
C ILE A 307 16.91 -21.45 -35.42
N GLU A 308 18.01 -21.67 -34.67
CA GLU A 308 19.29 -22.04 -35.27
C GLU A 308 19.19 -23.37 -36.04
N ARG A 309 18.41 -24.33 -35.54
CA ARG A 309 18.17 -25.64 -36.16
C ARG A 309 17.00 -25.69 -37.16
N ASN A 310 16.29 -24.59 -37.41
CA ASN A 310 15.09 -24.55 -38.27
C ASN A 310 13.95 -25.50 -37.85
N THR A 311 13.80 -25.78 -36.55
CA THR A 311 12.71 -26.63 -36.04
C THR A 311 11.41 -25.86 -35.82
N ILE A 312 11.45 -24.52 -35.91
CA ILE A 312 10.28 -23.64 -35.85
C ILE A 312 10.31 -22.60 -36.97
N ASP A 313 9.14 -22.15 -37.39
CA ASP A 313 9.00 -21.17 -38.48
C ASP A 313 8.84 -19.75 -37.94
N LEU A 314 8.19 -19.61 -36.78
CA LEU A 314 8.05 -18.35 -36.05
C LEU A 314 8.15 -18.64 -34.56
N ALA A 315 9.02 -17.91 -33.87
CA ALA A 315 8.88 -17.78 -32.42
C ALA A 315 8.11 -16.49 -32.17
N ALA A 316 6.88 -16.63 -31.68
CA ALA A 316 5.92 -15.55 -31.61
C ALA A 316 6.02 -14.72 -30.33
N ASN A 317 6.51 -15.29 -29.23
CA ASN A 317 6.67 -14.48 -28.02
C ASN A 317 7.69 -13.37 -28.21
N SER A 318 7.33 -12.17 -27.79
CA SER A 318 8.18 -11.00 -27.80
C SER A 318 9.44 -11.24 -26.97
N ARG A 319 10.61 -11.17 -27.60
CA ARG A 319 11.91 -11.33 -26.94
C ARG A 319 12.78 -10.10 -27.11
N THR A 320 13.73 -9.95 -26.20
CA THR A 320 14.65 -8.81 -26.25
C THR A 320 15.51 -8.86 -27.51
N MET A 321 15.59 -7.74 -28.20
CA MET A 321 16.50 -7.57 -29.32
C MET A 321 17.92 -7.38 -28.79
N MET A 322 18.78 -8.37 -29.03
CA MET A 322 20.21 -8.31 -28.75
C MET A 322 21.03 -8.88 -29.91
N GLU A 323 22.28 -8.45 -30.00
CA GLU A 323 23.28 -9.11 -30.82
C GLU A 323 23.69 -10.41 -30.15
N HIS A 324 23.23 -11.53 -30.71
CA HIS A 324 23.66 -12.86 -30.32
C HIS A 324 24.61 -13.40 -31.40
N PRO A 325 25.64 -14.18 -31.01
CA PRO A 325 26.46 -14.92 -31.96
C PRO A 325 25.66 -16.10 -32.49
N MET A 326 24.64 -15.84 -33.32
CA MET A 326 23.81 -16.85 -33.98
C MET A 326 23.77 -16.61 -35.48
N ARG A 327 23.81 -17.69 -36.26
CA ARG A 327 23.88 -17.61 -37.71
C ARG A 327 22.51 -17.39 -38.32
N ASN A 328 21.44 -17.94 -37.73
CA ASN A 328 20.12 -18.01 -38.35
C ASN A 328 19.04 -17.19 -37.64
N LEU A 329 19.36 -16.32 -36.68
CA LEU A 329 18.37 -15.48 -36.01
C LEU A 329 18.06 -14.17 -36.78
N GLN A 330 16.78 -13.89 -37.03
CA GLN A 330 16.32 -12.61 -37.59
C GLN A 330 15.14 -12.02 -36.80
N TYR A 331 15.33 -10.82 -36.24
CA TYR A 331 14.23 -10.06 -35.62
C TYR A 331 13.35 -9.39 -36.68
N VAL A 332 12.03 -9.42 -36.47
CA VAL A 332 11.01 -8.91 -37.40
C VAL A 332 10.98 -7.38 -37.45
N HIS A 333 10.35 -6.80 -36.43
CA HIS A 333 10.20 -5.38 -36.20
C HIS A 333 9.99 -5.22 -34.69
N PHE A 334 10.46 -4.12 -34.12
CA PHE A 334 10.28 -3.88 -32.70
C PHE A 334 8.77 -3.66 -32.42
N LEU A 335 8.29 -4.19 -31.31
CA LEU A 335 6.89 -4.05 -30.89
C LEU A 335 6.76 -2.93 -29.87
N CYS A 336 7.47 -3.04 -28.75
CA CYS A 336 7.45 -2.02 -27.71
C CYS A 336 8.77 -1.97 -26.92
N PRO A 337 9.10 -0.80 -26.35
CA PRO A 337 10.17 -0.67 -25.36
C PRO A 337 9.72 -1.27 -24.03
N ILE A 338 10.60 -2.06 -23.42
CA ILE A 338 10.43 -2.62 -22.08
C ILE A 338 11.42 -1.94 -21.14
N ARG A 339 10.89 -1.51 -19.99
CA ARG A 339 11.66 -0.93 -18.88
C ARG A 339 11.63 -1.89 -17.70
N LEU A 340 12.81 -2.24 -17.19
CA LEU A 340 12.94 -3.05 -15.98
C LEU A 340 13.03 -2.16 -14.75
N VAL A 341 12.08 -2.33 -13.83
CA VAL A 341 11.97 -1.61 -12.55
C VAL A 341 12.07 -2.59 -11.39
N PHE A 342 12.59 -2.14 -10.25
CA PHE A 342 12.72 -3.01 -9.07
C PHE A 342 11.47 -2.97 -8.21
N VAL A 343 11.08 -4.16 -7.74
CA VAL A 343 10.08 -4.35 -6.68
C VAL A 343 10.81 -4.58 -5.37
N VAL A 344 10.39 -3.84 -4.35
CA VAL A 344 10.93 -3.87 -2.98
C VAL A 344 9.78 -3.97 -1.98
N PRO A 345 10.02 -4.44 -0.75
CA PRO A 345 8.99 -4.42 0.29
C PRO A 345 8.55 -2.98 0.64
N ILE A 346 7.25 -2.77 0.86
CA ILE A 346 6.75 -1.49 1.38
C ILE A 346 7.23 -1.26 2.82
N ASN A 347 7.37 0.00 3.23
CA ASN A 347 7.83 0.46 4.53
C ASN A 347 9.13 -0.23 5.01
N PHE A 348 10.15 -0.26 4.14
CA PHE A 348 11.44 -0.91 4.44
C PHE A 348 12.20 -0.24 5.59
N TYR A 349 12.32 1.09 5.58
CA TYR A 349 13.00 1.83 6.63
C TYR A 349 12.07 2.14 7.81
N ALA A 350 12.10 1.29 8.85
CA ALA A 350 11.34 1.51 10.08
C ALA A 350 11.86 2.71 10.91
N ASN A 351 13.17 2.99 10.84
CA ASN A 351 13.84 3.98 11.69
C ASN A 351 13.83 5.41 11.12
N ARG A 352 13.28 5.60 9.91
CA ARG A 352 13.16 6.93 9.30
C ARG A 352 11.83 7.55 9.73
N PHE A 353 11.92 8.58 10.57
CA PHE A 353 10.77 9.33 11.09
C PHE A 353 10.80 10.78 10.60
N LYS A 354 9.63 11.42 10.60
CA LYS A 354 9.49 12.84 10.29
C LYS A 354 10.09 13.68 11.40
N LEU A 355 11.18 14.39 11.10
CA LEU A 355 11.70 15.47 11.95
C LEU A 355 10.96 16.76 11.60
N VAL A 356 9.88 17.05 12.33
CA VAL A 356 8.99 18.19 12.04
C VAL A 356 9.65 19.52 12.44
N PHE A 357 10.08 19.65 13.70
CA PHE A 357 10.59 20.94 14.23
C PHE A 357 12.10 21.14 14.08
N PHE A 358 12.88 20.05 14.04
CA PHE A 358 14.35 20.09 13.98
C PHE A 358 14.88 19.73 12.58
N HIS A 359 14.31 20.36 11.55
CA HIS A 359 14.82 20.24 10.19
C HIS A 359 15.92 21.28 9.94
N ARG A 360 16.70 21.11 8.86
CA ARG A 360 17.89 21.95 8.57
C ARG A 360 17.58 23.45 8.57
N PHE A 361 16.45 23.85 8.00
CA PHE A 361 16.02 25.25 7.96
C PHE A 361 15.69 25.81 9.35
N SER A 362 14.89 25.09 10.17
CA SER A 362 14.66 25.49 11.57
C SER A 362 15.94 25.65 12.36
N LEU A 363 16.89 24.71 12.22
CA LEU A 363 18.16 24.77 12.94
C LEU A 363 18.98 25.99 12.52
N GLN A 364 19.05 26.28 11.22
CA GLN A 364 19.69 27.49 10.71
C GLN A 364 19.02 28.75 11.27
N MET A 365 17.68 28.81 11.27
CA MET A 365 16.94 29.94 11.82
C MET A 365 17.15 30.11 13.33
N TYR A 366 17.15 29.02 14.11
CA TYR A 366 17.42 29.09 15.54
C TYR A 366 18.83 29.58 15.82
N LEU A 367 19.82 29.09 15.07
CA LEU A 367 21.21 29.55 15.16
C LEU A 367 21.34 31.03 14.77
N THR A 368 20.65 31.48 13.71
CA THR A 368 20.68 32.90 13.31
C THR A 368 19.99 33.79 14.35
N ASN A 369 18.85 33.38 14.91
CA ASN A 369 18.15 34.13 15.95
C ASN A 369 18.99 34.22 17.23
N PHE A 370 19.62 33.12 17.63
CA PHE A 370 20.51 33.09 18.78
C PHE A 370 21.75 33.96 18.54
N GLY A 371 22.38 33.84 17.37
CA GLY A 371 23.51 34.69 16.97
C GLY A 371 23.15 36.18 16.94
N LEU A 372 21.98 36.53 16.38
CA LEU A 372 21.48 37.91 16.34
C LEU A 372 21.19 38.44 17.75
N SER A 373 20.66 37.61 18.65
CA SER A 373 20.39 38.00 20.04
C SER A 373 21.65 38.40 20.82
N LEU A 374 22.79 37.78 20.50
CA LEU A 374 24.09 38.08 21.11
C LEU A 374 24.80 39.23 20.39
N ALA A 375 24.83 39.21 19.05
CA ALA A 375 25.59 40.18 18.26
C ALA A 375 24.97 41.58 18.29
N LEU A 376 23.63 41.70 18.28
CA LEU A 376 22.96 42.99 18.17
C LEU A 376 23.16 43.89 19.42
N PRO A 377 23.00 43.40 20.66
CA PRO A 377 23.36 44.18 21.85
C PRO A 377 24.83 44.57 21.90
N LEU A 378 25.73 43.68 21.45
CA LEU A 378 27.18 43.95 21.41
C LEU A 378 27.52 45.08 20.43
N LEU A 379 26.91 45.05 19.24
CA LEU A 379 27.03 46.08 18.23
C LEU A 379 26.44 47.41 18.70
N LEU A 380 25.28 47.40 19.38
CA LEU A 380 24.69 48.60 19.95
C LEU A 380 25.58 49.22 21.04
N VAL A 381 26.22 48.41 21.89
CA VAL A 381 27.18 48.90 22.90
C VAL A 381 28.42 49.50 22.23
N ALA A 382 28.92 48.87 21.16
CA ALA A 382 30.07 49.34 20.39
C ALA A 382 29.77 50.68 19.67
N VAL A 383 28.60 50.79 19.02
CA VAL A 383 28.16 52.02 18.34
C VAL A 383 27.92 53.16 19.34
N MET A 384 27.37 52.86 20.51
CA MET A 384 27.11 53.85 21.56
C MET A 384 28.35 54.19 22.41
N ARG A 385 29.52 53.58 22.15
CA ARG A 385 30.78 53.74 22.89
C ARG A 385 30.60 53.66 24.43
N ARG A 386 29.77 52.73 24.90
CA ARG A 386 29.49 52.54 26.34
C ARG A 386 30.39 51.46 26.95
N GLN A 387 30.69 51.58 28.25
CA GLN A 387 31.40 50.55 29.00
C GLN A 387 30.58 49.25 29.07
N LEU A 388 31.24 48.11 28.87
CA LEU A 388 30.61 46.79 28.73
C LEU A 388 30.40 46.16 30.12
N SER A 389 29.16 46.18 30.61
CA SER A 389 28.77 45.44 31.82
C SER A 389 28.14 44.11 31.43
N MET A 390 28.73 42.99 31.86
CA MET A 390 28.27 41.64 31.49
C MET A 390 26.82 41.36 31.89
N GLY A 391 26.39 41.81 33.08
CA GLY A 391 25.00 41.62 33.52
C GLY A 391 23.98 42.40 32.68
N ALA A 392 24.33 43.61 32.25
CA ALA A 392 23.48 44.43 31.37
C ALA A 392 23.43 43.86 29.94
N TYR A 393 24.55 43.35 29.44
CA TYR A 393 24.63 42.68 28.13
C TYR A 393 23.77 41.41 28.09
N LEU A 394 23.90 40.53 29.08
CA LEU A 394 23.08 39.32 29.19
C LEU A 394 21.58 39.66 29.25
N LYS A 395 21.20 40.67 30.03
CA LYS A 395 19.80 41.11 30.14
C LYS A 395 19.24 41.60 28.80
N GLU A 396 20.00 42.38 28.05
CA GLU A 396 19.57 42.84 26.73
C GLU A 396 19.62 41.73 25.68
N ALA A 397 20.57 40.79 25.76
CA ALA A 397 20.60 39.60 24.90
C ALA A 397 19.40 38.67 25.12
N PHE A 398 18.98 38.47 26.37
CA PHE A 398 17.74 37.74 26.66
C PHE A 398 16.50 38.50 26.16
N ARG A 399 16.51 39.83 26.26
CA ARG A 399 15.40 40.66 25.78
C ARG A 399 15.29 40.64 24.26
N THR A 400 16.40 40.68 23.53
CA THR A 400 16.41 40.55 22.06
C THR A 400 16.00 39.13 21.65
N LEU A 401 16.47 38.09 22.34
CA LEU A 401 16.05 36.70 22.12
C LEU A 401 14.54 36.55 22.31
N ALA A 402 13.99 37.12 23.38
CA ALA A 402 12.56 37.13 23.67
C ALA A 402 11.75 37.76 22.51
N ILE A 403 12.19 38.89 21.97
CA ILE A 403 11.52 39.55 20.82
C ILE A 403 11.61 38.68 19.56
N LEU A 404 12.77 38.07 19.29
CA LEU A 404 12.98 37.21 18.12
C LEU A 404 12.12 35.94 18.15
N PHE A 405 11.76 35.46 19.34
CA PHE A 405 10.81 34.36 19.56
C PHE A 405 9.36 34.84 19.80
N ALA A 406 9.03 36.08 19.42
CA ALA A 406 7.70 36.66 19.48
C ALA A 406 7.06 36.68 20.89
N THR A 407 7.87 36.77 21.94
CA THR A 407 7.36 37.00 23.30
C THR A 407 7.18 38.49 23.59
N SER A 408 6.16 38.83 24.37
CA SER A 408 5.83 40.24 24.64
C SER A 408 6.91 40.88 25.53
N VAL A 409 7.38 42.06 25.14
CA VAL A 409 8.39 42.81 25.89
C VAL A 409 7.92 44.25 26.10
N ARG A 410 8.23 44.82 27.26
CA ARG A 410 7.89 46.21 27.61
C ARG A 410 8.46 47.20 26.60
N LEU A 411 7.63 48.12 26.10
CA LEU A 411 8.07 49.15 25.15
C LEU A 411 9.10 50.12 25.79
N PRO A 412 10.22 50.42 25.11
CA PRO A 412 11.13 51.48 25.50
C PRO A 412 10.50 52.87 25.28
N ARG A 413 10.85 53.84 26.15
CA ARG A 413 10.40 55.24 26.04
C ARG A 413 11.13 56.01 24.92
N ASP A 414 12.39 55.68 24.66
CA ASP A 414 13.24 56.38 23.69
C ASP A 414 12.88 56.05 22.23
N HIS A 415 12.82 57.09 21.38
CA HIS A 415 12.45 56.95 19.95
C HIS A 415 13.44 56.07 19.16
N ASN A 416 14.75 56.25 19.38
CA ASN A 416 15.78 55.47 18.69
C ASN A 416 15.73 53.97 19.03
N ARG A 417 15.37 53.63 20.28
CA ARG A 417 15.20 52.24 20.71
C ARG A 417 13.93 51.60 20.15
N ARG A 418 12.88 52.41 19.92
CA ARG A 418 11.65 51.96 19.26
C ARG A 418 11.88 51.60 17.80
N LEU A 419 12.72 52.34 17.07
CA LEU A 419 13.04 52.04 15.68
C LEU A 419 13.72 50.66 15.53
N VAL A 420 14.71 50.36 16.39
CA VAL A 420 15.38 49.05 16.44
C VAL A 420 14.40 47.94 16.82
N LEU A 421 13.52 48.19 17.80
CA LEU A 421 12.47 47.26 18.18
C LEU A 421 11.49 46.99 17.02
N MET A 422 11.08 48.01 16.27
CA MET A 422 10.20 47.85 15.11
C MET A 422 10.86 47.01 14.01
N GLY A 423 12.15 47.22 13.74
CA GLY A 423 12.91 46.39 12.80
C GLY A 423 13.01 44.93 13.25
N LEU A 424 13.29 44.69 14.53
CA LEU A 424 13.32 43.34 15.12
C LEU A 424 11.95 42.64 15.09
N LEU A 425 10.87 43.37 15.38
CA LEU A 425 9.52 42.85 15.30
C LEU A 425 9.15 42.48 13.87
N PHE A 426 9.45 43.35 12.90
CA PHE A 426 9.22 43.05 11.49
C PHE A 426 9.99 41.81 11.03
N TYR A 427 11.27 41.69 11.40
CA TYR A 427 12.06 40.48 11.17
C TYR A 427 11.39 39.25 11.80
N SER A 428 10.97 39.34 13.06
CA SER A 428 10.36 38.20 13.77
C SER A 428 9.07 37.72 13.12
N ILE A 429 8.22 38.63 12.61
CA ILE A 429 6.97 38.29 11.91
C ILE A 429 7.28 37.51 10.63
N VAL A 430 8.25 37.99 9.83
CA VAL A 430 8.63 37.34 8.57
C VAL A 430 9.32 36.00 8.82
N ALA A 431 10.28 35.95 9.76
CA ALA A 431 11.02 34.73 10.06
C ALA A 431 10.11 33.64 10.66
N TYR A 432 9.21 34.03 11.58
CA TYR A 432 8.30 33.09 12.22
C TYR A 432 7.23 32.55 11.27
N SER A 433 6.67 33.40 10.39
CA SER A 433 5.72 32.94 9.36
C SER A 433 6.38 31.99 8.35
N ALA A 434 7.63 32.26 7.93
CA ALA A 434 8.40 31.35 7.09
C ALA A 434 8.65 29.99 7.78
N TRP A 435 8.99 30.02 9.07
CA TRP A 435 9.16 28.81 9.88
C TRP A 435 7.86 28.00 10.02
N GLN A 436 6.73 28.66 10.27
CA GLN A 436 5.42 28.01 10.33
C GLN A 436 5.07 27.33 9.00
N GLY A 437 5.26 28.05 7.87
CA GLY A 437 5.01 27.50 6.54
C GLY A 437 5.85 26.26 6.24
N MET A 438 7.16 26.31 6.51
CA MET A 438 8.04 25.16 6.32
C MET A 438 7.69 23.98 7.23
N THR A 439 7.30 24.25 8.48
CA THR A 439 6.89 23.21 9.44
C THR A 439 5.62 22.50 9.00
N ILE A 440 4.63 23.23 8.45
CA ILE A 440 3.40 22.66 7.89
C ILE A 440 3.70 21.75 6.68
N ILE A 441 4.64 22.17 5.81
CA ILE A 441 5.08 21.34 4.68
C ILE A 441 5.72 20.03 5.18
N GLN A 442 6.57 20.09 6.21
CA GLN A 442 7.17 18.88 6.79
C GLN A 442 6.14 17.98 7.48
N LEU A 443 5.13 18.56 8.13
CA LEU A 443 4.04 17.82 8.76
C LEU A 443 3.21 17.04 7.72
N ASN A 444 2.93 17.67 6.57
CA ASN A 444 2.11 17.13 5.49
C ASN A 444 2.87 16.24 4.50
N LYS A 445 4.19 16.04 4.67
CA LYS A 445 4.97 15.18 3.78
C LYS A 445 4.46 13.73 3.87
N ASP A 446 4.36 13.01 2.75
CA ASP A 446 3.88 11.62 2.78
C ASP A 446 4.85 10.70 3.55
N ASP A 447 4.32 9.86 4.46
CA ASP A 447 5.13 8.89 5.20
C ASP A 447 5.74 7.81 4.28
N GLU A 448 5.04 7.46 3.20
CA GLU A 448 5.53 6.54 2.17
C GLU A 448 6.80 7.03 1.50
N LYS A 449 6.94 8.35 1.30
CA LYS A 449 8.15 8.95 0.71
C LYS A 449 9.39 8.79 1.58
N LEU A 450 9.23 8.62 2.89
CA LEU A 450 10.33 8.52 3.84
C LEU A 450 10.76 7.09 4.13
N ARG A 451 9.79 6.16 4.19
CA ARG A 451 10.01 4.78 4.62
C ARG A 451 10.33 3.82 3.49
N ASN A 452 9.96 4.15 2.25
CA ASN A 452 10.22 3.31 1.08
C ASN A 452 11.57 3.63 0.43
N ILE A 453 12.11 2.68 -0.34
CA ILE A 453 13.29 2.86 -1.19
C ILE A 453 12.81 3.46 -2.51
N HIS A 454 13.22 4.69 -2.86
CA HIS A 454 12.71 5.41 -4.04
C HIS A 454 13.68 5.47 -5.20
N THR A 455 14.98 5.33 -4.93
CA THR A 455 16.03 5.49 -5.92
C THR A 455 16.88 4.24 -6.03
N LEU A 456 17.51 4.04 -7.19
CA LEU A 456 18.46 2.95 -7.39
C LEU A 456 19.67 3.06 -6.45
N LYS A 457 20.06 4.29 -6.07
CA LYS A 457 21.13 4.52 -5.10
C LYS A 457 20.77 4.01 -3.70
N GLU A 458 19.57 4.32 -3.22
CA GLU A 458 19.10 3.78 -1.94
C GLU A 458 18.94 2.26 -1.96
N LEU A 459 18.60 1.66 -3.12
CA LEU A 459 18.55 0.22 -3.27
C LEU A 459 19.96 -0.39 -3.18
N LEU A 460 20.95 0.25 -3.81
CA LEU A 460 22.35 -0.18 -3.75
C LEU A 460 22.89 -0.12 -2.32
N ASP A 461 22.55 0.93 -1.57
CA ASP A 461 22.93 1.08 -0.15
C ASP A 461 22.17 0.12 0.78
N SER A 462 21.07 -0.47 0.32
CA SER A 462 20.26 -1.38 1.12
C SER A 462 20.91 -2.77 1.26
N PRO A 463 20.64 -3.51 2.36
CA PRO A 463 21.11 -4.88 2.55
C PRO A 463 20.30 -5.94 1.76
N LEU A 464 19.31 -5.53 0.95
CA LEU A 464 18.47 -6.47 0.21
C LEU A 464 19.29 -7.33 -0.76
N GLN A 465 18.92 -8.60 -0.89
CA GLN A 465 19.51 -9.47 -1.90
C GLN A 465 18.86 -9.19 -3.25
N LEU A 466 19.67 -8.91 -4.27
CA LEU A 466 19.16 -8.64 -5.62
C LEU A 466 19.11 -9.95 -6.40
N GLN A 467 17.92 -10.36 -6.83
CA GLN A 467 17.72 -11.59 -7.60
C GLN A 467 17.01 -11.28 -8.91
N ALA A 468 17.41 -11.95 -9.98
CA ALA A 468 16.74 -11.85 -11.28
C ALA A 468 16.58 -13.23 -11.93
N ILE A 469 15.52 -13.37 -12.73
CA ILE A 469 15.34 -14.53 -13.61
C ILE A 469 16.39 -14.53 -14.73
N LEU A 470 16.68 -15.71 -15.28
CA LEU A 470 17.74 -15.91 -16.29
C LEU A 470 17.63 -14.97 -17.50
N SER A 471 16.42 -14.77 -18.03
CA SER A 471 16.19 -13.88 -19.19
C SER A 471 16.57 -12.44 -18.89
N PHE A 472 16.12 -11.88 -17.76
CA PHE A 472 16.52 -10.52 -17.33
C PHE A 472 18.01 -10.45 -16.98
N GLY A 473 18.57 -11.51 -16.39
CA GLY A 473 20.00 -11.63 -16.13
C GLY A 473 20.84 -11.50 -17.40
N ASN A 474 20.44 -12.18 -18.48
CA ASN A 474 21.13 -12.10 -19.78
C ASN A 474 21.04 -10.69 -20.40
N VAL A 475 19.89 -10.02 -20.28
CA VAL A 475 19.72 -8.62 -20.73
C VAL A 475 20.64 -7.67 -19.96
N ILE A 476 20.71 -7.84 -18.64
CA ILE A 476 21.54 -6.98 -17.80
C ILE A 476 23.01 -7.23 -18.13
N ARG A 477 23.43 -8.49 -18.32
CA ARG A 477 24.83 -8.83 -18.64
C ARG A 477 25.25 -8.47 -20.06
N SER A 478 24.34 -8.42 -21.03
CA SER A 478 24.68 -8.09 -22.41
C SER A 478 25.03 -6.61 -22.61
N LYS A 479 24.59 -5.74 -21.68
CA LYS A 479 24.88 -4.32 -21.73
C LYS A 479 26.24 -4.01 -21.10
N ILE A 480 27.02 -3.16 -21.76
CA ILE A 480 28.28 -2.63 -21.21
C ILE A 480 27.94 -1.60 -20.13
N TRP A 481 28.36 -1.88 -18.89
CA TRP A 481 28.15 -0.98 -17.76
C TRP A 481 29.40 -0.22 -17.41
N ASN A 482 29.24 1.05 -17.04
CA ASN A 482 30.31 1.79 -16.39
C ASN A 482 30.32 1.41 -14.89
N GLY A 483 31.45 0.87 -14.39
CA GLY A 483 31.55 0.40 -13.00
C GLY A 483 31.41 1.50 -11.93
N THR A 484 31.57 2.76 -12.33
CA THR A 484 31.36 3.93 -11.46
C THR A 484 29.90 4.38 -11.37
N ASP A 485 29.04 3.92 -12.29
CA ASP A 485 27.61 4.24 -12.30
C ASP A 485 26.84 3.30 -11.35
N VAL A 486 25.81 3.83 -10.69
CA VAL A 486 24.95 3.11 -9.74
C VAL A 486 24.33 1.87 -10.40
N ARG A 487 23.94 1.98 -11.68
CA ARG A 487 23.36 0.88 -12.44
C ARG A 487 24.36 -0.25 -12.70
N GLY A 488 25.62 0.09 -12.96
CA GLY A 488 26.69 -0.90 -13.14
C GLY A 488 26.99 -1.66 -11.85
N GLN A 489 27.06 -0.96 -10.73
CA GLN A 489 27.25 -1.58 -9.41
C GLN A 489 26.07 -2.48 -9.02
N LEU A 490 24.84 -2.07 -9.33
CA LEU A 490 23.65 -2.92 -9.17
C LEU A 490 23.72 -4.16 -10.08
N ALA A 491 24.09 -4.01 -11.35
CA ALA A 491 24.18 -5.12 -12.30
C ALA A 491 25.14 -6.23 -11.83
N VAL A 492 26.27 -5.87 -11.21
CA VAL A 492 27.23 -6.83 -10.64
C VAL A 492 26.68 -7.54 -9.40
N ARG A 493 25.87 -6.85 -8.58
CA ARG A 493 25.30 -7.41 -7.34
C ARG A 493 24.10 -8.35 -7.59
N ILE A 494 23.48 -8.31 -8.76
CA ILE A 494 22.33 -9.15 -9.11
C ILE A 494 22.75 -10.61 -9.29
N LYS A 495 22.18 -11.49 -8.48
CA LYS A 495 22.32 -12.95 -8.63
C LYS A 495 21.26 -13.46 -9.58
N VAL A 496 21.70 -14.17 -10.61
CA VAL A 496 20.81 -14.81 -11.59
C VAL A 496 20.49 -16.21 -11.10
N GLN A 497 19.21 -16.50 -10.84
CA GLN A 497 18.78 -17.80 -10.31
C GLN A 497 18.09 -18.62 -11.39
N MET A 498 18.47 -19.89 -11.51
CA MET A 498 17.77 -20.87 -12.36
C MET A 498 16.57 -21.42 -11.57
N VAL A 499 15.49 -20.64 -11.55
CA VAL A 499 14.22 -21.06 -10.94
C VAL A 499 13.34 -21.70 -12.02
N PRO A 500 12.70 -22.86 -11.78
CA PRO A 500 11.72 -23.40 -12.72
C PRO A 500 10.58 -22.40 -12.94
N SER A 501 10.10 -22.29 -14.18
CA SER A 501 9.16 -21.25 -14.66
C SER A 501 7.86 -21.09 -13.86
N ASN A 502 7.47 -22.08 -13.05
CA ASN A 502 6.17 -22.11 -12.37
C ASN A 502 6.17 -21.46 -10.99
N THR A 503 7.32 -21.06 -10.45
CA THR A 503 7.41 -20.41 -9.12
C THR A 503 7.76 -18.93 -9.24
N SER A 504 6.82 -18.08 -8.83
CA SER A 504 7.02 -16.63 -8.71
C SER A 504 8.02 -16.31 -7.59
N ILE A 505 8.98 -15.42 -7.85
CA ILE A 505 9.97 -14.92 -6.86
C ILE A 505 9.39 -13.75 -6.04
N ILE A 506 8.31 -13.13 -6.51
CA ILE A 506 7.69 -11.95 -5.90
C ILE A 506 7.18 -12.19 -4.47
N PRO A 507 6.63 -13.37 -4.08
CA PRO A 507 6.28 -13.67 -2.69
C PRO A 507 7.45 -13.51 -1.71
N LEU A 508 8.70 -13.77 -2.12
CA LEU A 508 9.87 -13.56 -1.26
C LEU A 508 10.09 -12.06 -0.95
N VAL A 509 9.67 -11.17 -1.83
CA VAL A 509 9.70 -9.72 -1.61
C VAL A 509 8.54 -9.30 -0.71
N ALA A 510 7.35 -9.85 -0.94
CA ALA A 510 6.13 -9.48 -0.22
C ALA A 510 6.10 -9.98 1.23
N ASP A 511 6.41 -11.26 1.43
CA ASP A 511 6.24 -11.94 2.72
C ASP A 511 7.56 -12.03 3.50
N ASN A 512 8.67 -12.38 2.84
CA ASN A 512 9.98 -12.50 3.52
C ASN A 512 10.71 -11.16 3.64
N ARG A 513 10.46 -10.19 2.75
CA ARG A 513 11.02 -8.82 2.76
C ARG A 513 12.55 -8.74 2.75
N THR A 514 13.26 -9.77 2.29
CA THR A 514 14.74 -9.85 2.24
C THR A 514 15.33 -9.65 0.84
N VAL A 515 14.50 -9.73 -0.19
CA VAL A 515 14.91 -9.75 -1.60
C VAL A 515 14.33 -8.54 -2.33
N ALA A 516 15.01 -8.08 -3.38
CA ALA A 516 14.47 -7.18 -4.38
C ALA A 516 14.61 -7.80 -5.79
N VAL A 517 13.57 -7.67 -6.61
CA VAL A 517 13.47 -8.37 -7.90
C VAL A 517 13.10 -7.37 -9.00
N PRO A 518 13.76 -7.41 -10.18
CA PRO A 518 13.37 -6.61 -11.33
C PRO A 518 12.15 -7.22 -12.04
N ILE A 519 11.20 -6.38 -12.39
CA ILE A 519 10.02 -6.72 -13.20
C ILE A 519 9.87 -5.75 -14.37
N ILE A 520 9.01 -6.11 -15.32
CA ILE A 520 8.62 -5.21 -16.42
C ILE A 520 7.63 -4.16 -15.88
N GLU A 521 7.87 -2.89 -16.18
CA GLU A 521 7.07 -1.75 -15.70
C GLU A 521 5.58 -1.89 -16.01
N TYR A 522 5.19 -2.45 -17.16
CA TYR A 522 3.77 -2.64 -17.51
C TYR A 522 3.00 -3.54 -16.53
N PHE A 523 3.69 -4.42 -15.80
CA PHE A 523 3.07 -5.29 -14.79
C PHE A 523 3.05 -4.68 -13.40
N ALA A 524 3.56 -3.45 -13.20
CA ALA A 524 3.67 -2.82 -11.90
C ALA A 524 2.33 -2.77 -11.14
N ASP A 525 1.26 -2.34 -11.79
CA ASP A 525 -0.06 -2.19 -11.15
C ASP A 525 -0.75 -3.54 -10.89
N VAL A 526 -0.51 -4.53 -11.76
CA VAL A 526 -0.99 -5.90 -11.59
C VAL A 526 -0.29 -6.57 -10.41
N VAL A 527 1.02 -6.38 -10.27
CA VAL A 527 1.79 -6.93 -9.15
C VAL A 527 1.38 -6.26 -7.83
N LYS A 528 1.22 -4.92 -7.82
CA LYS A 528 0.75 -4.19 -6.63
C LYS A 528 -0.64 -4.61 -6.18
N SER A 529 -1.56 -4.83 -7.11
CA SER A 529 -2.90 -5.33 -6.78
C SER A 529 -2.83 -6.79 -6.31
N ARG A 530 -2.13 -7.67 -7.01
CA ARG A 530 -2.06 -9.09 -6.60
C ARG A 530 -1.53 -9.30 -5.18
N TYR A 531 -0.47 -8.60 -4.80
CA TYR A 531 0.15 -8.72 -3.47
C TYR A 531 -0.32 -7.61 -2.53
N PHE A 532 -1.61 -7.63 -2.21
CA PHE A 532 -2.27 -6.65 -1.37
C PHE A 532 -2.46 -7.16 0.06
N ASP A 533 -2.30 -6.27 1.05
CA ASP A 533 -2.61 -6.56 2.46
C ASP A 533 -4.06 -6.15 2.74
N PRO A 534 -5.00 -7.10 2.93
CA PRO A 534 -6.41 -6.78 3.14
C PRO A 534 -6.67 -6.06 4.47
N VAL A 535 -5.78 -6.22 5.46
CA VAL A 535 -5.92 -5.60 6.78
C VAL A 535 -5.49 -4.14 6.73
N ARG A 536 -4.32 -3.88 6.12
CA ARG A 536 -3.77 -2.52 5.99
C ARG A 536 -4.36 -1.72 4.85
N LYS A 537 -5.04 -2.37 3.91
CA LYS A 537 -5.64 -1.75 2.71
C LYS A 537 -4.57 -1.10 1.81
N GLU A 538 -3.37 -1.67 1.78
CA GLU A 538 -2.22 -1.20 1.01
C GLU A 538 -1.49 -2.36 0.34
N SER A 539 -0.77 -2.08 -0.76
CA SER A 539 0.11 -3.08 -1.39
C SER A 539 1.25 -3.46 -0.45
N LYS A 540 1.57 -4.76 -0.34
CA LYS A 540 2.77 -5.23 0.39
C LYS A 540 4.08 -4.81 -0.28
N LEU A 541 3.99 -4.43 -1.55
CA LEU A 541 5.12 -4.15 -2.43
C LEU A 541 5.17 -2.68 -2.82
N TYR A 542 6.38 -2.15 -2.94
CA TYR A 542 6.68 -0.84 -3.49
C TYR A 542 7.54 -0.99 -4.75
N ILE A 543 7.30 -0.15 -5.75
CA ILE A 543 8.01 -0.23 -7.05
C ILE A 543 8.83 1.02 -7.22
N ILE A 544 10.13 0.84 -7.46
CA ILE A 544 11.07 1.93 -7.72
C ILE A 544 10.78 2.49 -9.11
N PRO A 545 10.41 3.78 -9.25
CA PRO A 545 10.02 4.35 -10.54
C PRO A 545 11.20 4.50 -11.51
N GLN A 546 12.44 4.50 -11.01
CA GLN A 546 13.64 4.59 -11.84
C GLN A 546 13.94 3.23 -12.50
N PRO A 547 13.95 3.14 -13.84
CA PRO A 547 14.29 1.90 -14.51
C PRO A 547 15.81 1.62 -14.46
N LEU A 548 16.15 0.35 -14.28
CA LEU A 548 17.52 -0.16 -14.35
C LEU A 548 18.03 -0.15 -15.80
N VAL A 549 17.25 -0.73 -16.71
CA VAL A 549 17.57 -0.87 -18.12
C VAL A 549 16.31 -0.78 -18.97
N GLU A 550 16.46 -0.23 -20.17
CA GLU A 550 15.43 -0.17 -21.21
C GLU A 550 15.96 -0.88 -22.44
N TYR A 551 15.11 -1.70 -23.06
CA TYR A 551 15.44 -2.47 -24.27
C TYR A 551 14.20 -2.66 -25.15
N MET A 552 14.44 -2.94 -26.43
CA MET A 552 13.39 -3.21 -27.39
C MET A 552 13.06 -4.71 -27.44
N THR A 553 11.80 -5.02 -27.71
CA THR A 553 11.35 -6.39 -27.95
C THR A 553 10.82 -6.57 -29.36
N ALA A 554 10.98 -7.77 -29.89
CA ALA A 554 10.49 -8.17 -31.20
C ALA A 554 10.19 -9.67 -31.24
N MET A 555 9.36 -10.07 -32.19
CA MET A 555 9.29 -11.47 -32.63
C MET A 555 10.51 -11.80 -33.48
N ALA A 556 10.84 -13.08 -33.62
CA ALA A 556 11.93 -13.49 -34.49
C ALA A 556 11.61 -14.74 -35.31
N LEU A 557 12.19 -14.78 -36.50
CA LEU A 557 12.14 -15.89 -37.44
C LEU A 557 13.57 -16.39 -37.75
N PRO A 558 13.69 -17.60 -38.32
CA PRO A 558 14.87 -17.99 -39.06
C PRO A 558 15.24 -16.99 -40.17
N LYS A 559 16.53 -16.66 -40.34
CA LYS A 559 17.03 -15.77 -41.41
C LYS A 559 16.67 -16.29 -42.80
N ASN A 560 16.57 -17.61 -42.95
CA ASN A 560 16.18 -18.26 -44.20
C ASN A 560 14.68 -18.22 -44.51
N SER A 561 13.85 -17.62 -43.65
CA SER A 561 12.41 -17.59 -43.86
C SER A 561 12.00 -16.64 -45.00
N PRO A 562 11.34 -17.11 -46.06
CA PRO A 562 10.83 -16.24 -47.13
C PRO A 562 9.65 -15.37 -46.68
N LEU A 563 9.06 -15.67 -45.52
CA LEU A 563 7.90 -14.94 -44.98
C LEU A 563 8.31 -13.65 -44.24
N PHE A 564 9.61 -13.44 -44.00
CA PHE A 564 10.12 -12.31 -43.23
C PHE A 564 9.55 -10.96 -43.70
N ALA A 565 9.60 -10.67 -45.00
CA ALA A 565 9.12 -9.40 -45.54
C ALA A 565 7.60 -9.21 -45.38
N SER A 566 6.81 -10.29 -45.48
CA SER A 566 5.36 -10.26 -45.31
C SER A 566 5.00 -10.06 -43.84
N ILE A 567 5.58 -10.85 -42.94
CA ILE A 567 5.34 -10.78 -41.48
C ILE A 567 5.81 -9.44 -40.92
N ARG A 568 6.97 -8.94 -41.35
CA ARG A 568 7.47 -7.62 -40.97
C ARG A 568 6.50 -6.51 -41.36
N ARG A 569 5.94 -6.53 -42.57
CA ARG A 569 4.94 -5.54 -43.00
C ARG A 569 3.67 -5.60 -42.17
N ILE A 570 3.15 -6.80 -41.88
CA ILE A 570 1.97 -6.97 -41.01
C ILE A 570 2.27 -6.42 -39.62
N THR A 571 3.45 -6.73 -39.08
CA THR A 571 3.87 -6.28 -37.75
C THR A 571 3.97 -4.76 -37.67
N MET A 572 4.62 -4.12 -38.66
CA MET A 572 4.70 -2.65 -38.75
C MET A 572 3.31 -2.03 -38.82
N ASN A 573 2.42 -2.56 -39.67
CA ASN A 573 1.05 -2.07 -39.75
C ASN A 573 0.32 -2.19 -38.41
N CYS A 574 0.52 -3.27 -37.63
CA CYS A 574 -0.11 -3.42 -36.32
C CYS A 574 0.39 -2.37 -35.31
N VAL A 575 1.69 -2.05 -35.35
CA VAL A 575 2.29 -0.99 -34.52
C VAL A 575 1.75 0.38 -34.94
N GLU A 576 1.74 0.69 -36.24
CA GLU A 576 1.26 1.96 -36.80
C GLU A 576 -0.23 2.20 -36.55
N ASN A 577 -1.06 1.14 -36.60
CA ASN A 577 -2.48 1.22 -36.28
C ASN A 577 -2.76 1.25 -34.76
N GLY A 578 -1.73 1.20 -33.91
CA GLY A 578 -1.88 1.30 -32.46
C GLY A 578 -2.39 0.04 -31.77
N ILE A 579 -2.41 -1.12 -32.44
CA ILE A 579 -2.85 -2.40 -31.83
C ILE A 579 -1.99 -2.75 -30.63
N VAL A 580 -0.67 -2.56 -30.74
CA VAL A 580 0.27 -2.81 -29.63
C VAL A 580 -0.01 -1.89 -28.45
N ASN A 581 -0.22 -0.59 -28.70
CA ASN A 581 -0.54 0.38 -27.64
C ASN A 581 -1.87 0.05 -26.96
N TYR A 582 -2.89 -0.37 -27.73
CA TYR A 582 -4.16 -0.80 -27.19
C TYR A 582 -4.00 -2.00 -26.25
N GLN A 583 -3.31 -3.05 -26.70
CA GLN A 583 -3.04 -4.24 -25.88
C GLN A 583 -2.25 -3.92 -24.61
N LEU A 584 -1.22 -3.07 -24.69
CA LEU A 584 -0.48 -2.62 -23.50
C LEU A 584 -1.35 -1.81 -22.54
N SER A 585 -2.29 -1.01 -23.05
CA SER A 585 -3.22 -0.25 -22.20
C SER A 585 -4.22 -1.14 -21.46
N LEU A 586 -4.66 -2.25 -22.07
CA LEU A 586 -5.53 -3.23 -21.42
C LEU A 586 -4.89 -3.83 -20.16
N ILE A 587 -3.57 -4.04 -20.16
CA ILE A 587 -2.83 -4.58 -19.01
C ILE A 587 -2.90 -3.62 -17.82
N ARG A 588 -2.65 -2.33 -18.07
CA ARG A 588 -2.76 -1.28 -17.04
C ARG A 588 -4.19 -1.17 -16.53
N THR A 589 -5.17 -1.15 -17.43
CA THR A 589 -6.59 -1.10 -17.06
C THR A 589 -6.99 -2.30 -16.22
N LYS A 590 -6.54 -3.51 -16.57
CA LYS A 590 -6.79 -4.72 -15.79
C LYS A 590 -6.15 -4.65 -14.40
N GLY A 591 -4.92 -4.13 -14.28
CA GLY A 591 -4.30 -3.87 -12.98
C GLY A 591 -5.10 -2.89 -12.11
N MET A 592 -5.59 -1.79 -12.70
CA MET A 592 -6.46 -0.83 -12.01
C MET A 592 -7.81 -1.46 -11.61
N LEU A 593 -8.43 -2.24 -12.49
CA LEU A 593 -9.70 -2.91 -12.21
C LEU A 593 -9.56 -3.94 -11.10
N LEU A 594 -8.47 -4.71 -11.07
CA LEU A 594 -8.17 -5.63 -9.97
C LEU A 594 -7.99 -4.88 -8.65
N GLN A 595 -7.31 -3.74 -8.67
CA GLN A 595 -7.17 -2.89 -7.49
C GLN A 595 -8.52 -2.33 -7.04
N ILE A 596 -9.37 -1.87 -7.97
CA ILE A 596 -10.72 -1.40 -7.67
C ILE A 596 -11.58 -2.53 -7.09
N ALA A 597 -11.50 -3.73 -7.66
CA ALA A 597 -12.22 -4.91 -7.18
C ALA A 597 -11.79 -5.29 -5.76
N GLN A 598 -10.49 -5.34 -5.48
CA GLN A 598 -9.97 -5.56 -4.12
C GLN A 598 -10.39 -4.48 -3.14
N ASN A 599 -10.46 -3.22 -3.61
CA ASN A 599 -10.98 -2.13 -2.80
C ASN A 599 -12.51 -2.21 -2.62
N ARG A 600 -13.24 -2.94 -3.46
CA ARG A 600 -14.71 -3.03 -3.43
C ARG A 600 -15.19 -4.23 -2.61
N ASP A 601 -14.46 -5.34 -2.61
CA ASP A 601 -14.83 -6.64 -2.00
C ASP A 601 -14.78 -6.70 -0.46
N LYS A 602 -14.90 -5.57 0.24
CA LYS A 602 -15.37 -5.44 1.64
C LYS A 602 -15.33 -3.97 2.07
N THR A 603 -16.49 -3.35 2.29
CA THR A 603 -16.70 -2.20 3.21
C THR A 603 -15.66 -1.07 3.10
N LEU A 604 -15.55 -0.42 1.95
CA LEU A 604 -14.42 0.47 1.64
C LEU A 604 -14.85 1.70 0.84
N ARG A 605 -15.68 2.58 1.44
CA ARG A 605 -15.37 4.00 1.29
C ARG A 605 -13.99 4.18 1.92
N ARG A 606 -13.01 4.67 1.16
CA ARG A 606 -11.92 5.41 1.80
C ARG A 606 -12.64 6.50 2.58
N ASP A 607 -12.66 6.40 3.90
CA ASP A 607 -12.86 7.60 4.71
C ASP A 607 -11.95 8.63 4.08
N THR A 608 -12.53 9.73 3.61
CA THR A 608 -11.78 10.88 3.08
C THR A 608 -10.61 11.06 4.02
N GLN A 609 -9.36 10.94 3.53
CA GLN A 609 -8.17 10.93 4.38
C GLN A 609 -8.26 12.13 5.33
N THR A 610 -8.81 11.91 6.51
CA THR A 610 -8.75 12.85 7.61
C THR A 610 -7.27 12.98 7.82
N ARG A 611 -6.70 14.18 7.69
CA ARG A 611 -5.27 14.40 7.86
C ARG A 611 -4.88 13.91 9.27
N GLN A 612 -4.44 12.66 9.36
CA GLN A 612 -4.08 12.04 10.62
C GLN A 612 -2.72 12.59 11.01
N VAL A 613 -2.71 13.57 11.92
CA VAL A 613 -1.47 14.03 12.52
C VAL A 613 -1.01 12.95 13.50
N ASN A 614 -0.04 12.14 13.07
CA ASN A 614 0.53 11.13 13.94
C ASN A 614 1.29 11.81 15.10
N LEU A 615 0.72 11.73 16.31
CA LEU A 615 1.28 12.31 17.53
C LEU A 615 2.71 11.82 17.82
N PHE A 616 3.10 10.65 17.31
CA PHE A 616 4.46 10.13 17.45
C PHE A 616 5.52 11.08 16.87
N ASN A 617 5.18 11.82 15.81
CA ASN A 617 6.08 12.81 15.20
C ASN A 617 6.32 14.03 16.11
N MET A 618 5.51 14.21 17.16
CA MET A 618 5.61 15.29 18.14
C MET A 618 6.41 14.89 19.40
N ARG A 619 6.87 13.64 19.51
CA ARG A 619 7.50 13.09 20.73
C ARG A 619 8.66 13.95 21.26
N ASN A 620 9.51 14.47 20.39
CA ASN A 620 10.65 15.29 20.82
C ASN A 620 10.20 16.63 21.41
N VAL A 621 9.11 17.21 20.91
CA VAL A 621 8.53 18.44 21.47
C VAL A 621 7.92 18.16 22.84
N PHE A 622 7.17 17.06 22.98
CA PHE A 622 6.63 16.66 24.27
C PHE A 622 7.72 16.37 25.30
N LEU A 623 8.82 15.70 24.91
CA LEU A 623 9.97 15.49 25.79
C LEU A 623 10.61 16.80 26.24
N VAL A 624 10.87 17.74 25.32
CA VAL A 624 11.43 19.06 25.66
C VAL A 624 10.48 19.85 26.57
N TYR A 625 9.18 19.83 26.29
CA TYR A 625 8.17 20.51 27.09
C TYR A 625 8.07 19.94 28.50
N ILE A 626 8.07 18.61 28.65
CA ILE A 626 8.04 17.93 29.95
C ILE A 626 9.33 18.23 30.74
N VAL A 627 10.49 18.14 30.10
CA VAL A 627 11.80 18.37 30.76
C VAL A 627 11.95 19.84 31.21
N MET A 628 11.43 20.82 30.47
CA MET A 628 11.53 22.23 30.87
C MET A 628 10.53 22.64 31.96
N ASN A 629 9.29 22.13 31.95
CA ASN A 629 8.24 22.64 32.84
C ASN A 629 8.20 21.91 34.20
N VAL A 630 8.55 20.63 34.26
CA VAL A 630 8.53 19.83 35.50
C VAL A 630 9.46 20.37 36.61
N PRO A 631 10.66 20.89 36.31
CA PRO A 631 11.55 21.45 37.35
C PRO A 631 11.15 22.85 37.84
N ILE A 632 10.43 23.64 37.03
CA ILE A 632 10.14 25.06 37.30
C ILE A 632 8.90 25.22 38.16
N LEU A 633 7.94 24.28 38.08
CA LEU A 633 6.66 24.39 38.78
C LEU A 633 6.79 24.43 40.32
N PRO A 634 7.66 23.63 40.97
CA PRO A 634 7.84 23.70 42.42
C PRO A 634 8.53 24.99 42.87
N ASP A 635 9.56 25.43 42.13
CA ASP A 635 10.37 26.61 42.47
C ASP A 635 9.58 27.92 42.26
N TYR A 636 8.75 27.97 41.21
CA TYR A 636 7.84 29.10 40.95
C TYR A 636 6.78 29.25 42.05
N LEU A 637 6.25 28.13 42.58
CA LEU A 637 5.28 28.13 43.68
C LEU A 637 5.91 28.54 45.03
N VAL A 638 7.17 28.16 45.28
CA VAL A 638 7.90 28.54 46.49
C VAL A 638 8.27 30.03 46.47
N HIS A 639 8.74 30.55 45.34
CA HIS A 639 9.07 31.98 45.21
C HIS A 639 7.85 32.91 45.26
N PHE A 640 6.67 32.43 44.83
CA PHE A 640 5.42 33.17 44.97
C PHE A 640 4.98 33.32 46.44
N HIS A 641 5.34 32.37 47.30
CA HIS A 641 4.97 32.35 48.73
C HIS A 641 5.90 33.20 49.62
N ALA A 642 7.16 33.42 49.22
CA ALA A 642 8.13 34.16 50.04
C ALA A 642 7.92 35.70 50.05
N ASN A 643 7.15 36.24 49.10
CA ASN A 643 6.98 37.69 48.92
C ASN A 643 5.62 38.24 49.37
N VAL A 644 4.81 37.45 50.08
CA VAL A 644 3.51 37.89 50.62
C VAL A 644 3.63 38.03 52.14
N PRO A 645 3.42 39.23 52.72
CA PRO A 645 3.52 39.42 54.17
C PRO A 645 2.53 38.54 54.93
N GLU A 646 2.97 37.93 56.04
CA GLU A 646 2.20 36.97 56.85
C GLU A 646 0.86 37.50 57.38
N SER A 647 0.67 38.83 57.40
CA SER A 647 -0.59 39.50 57.75
C SER A 647 -1.67 39.40 56.67
N VAL A 648 -1.30 39.10 55.41
CA VAL A 648 -2.23 38.85 54.30
C VAL A 648 -2.56 37.35 54.19
N LEU A 649 -1.69 36.46 54.70
CA LEU A 649 -1.84 35.01 54.60
C LEU A 649 -2.86 34.42 55.60
N TYR A 650 -3.13 35.12 56.72
CA TYR A 650 -3.99 34.60 57.80
C TYR A 650 -5.47 34.98 57.69
N LYS A 651 -5.90 35.79 56.71
CA LYS A 651 -7.32 36.19 56.60
C LYS A 651 -8.18 35.43 55.60
N ASN A 652 -7.63 34.73 54.60
CA ASN A 652 -8.43 34.31 53.44
C ASN A 652 -8.37 32.82 53.06
N PHE A 653 -8.28 31.92 54.04
CA PHE A 653 -8.54 30.51 53.73
C PHE A 653 -9.03 29.76 54.98
N SER A 654 -10.17 30.19 55.53
CA SER A 654 -10.94 29.34 56.42
C SER A 654 -11.83 28.46 55.55
N LEU A 655 -11.58 27.14 55.55
CA LEU A 655 -12.53 26.12 55.11
C LEU A 655 -13.72 26.01 56.10
N HIS A 656 -14.05 27.11 56.77
CA HIS A 656 -14.97 27.23 57.89
C HIS A 656 -16.14 28.18 57.57
N TYR A 657 -16.33 28.55 56.29
CA TYR A 657 -17.25 29.61 55.86
C TYR A 657 -18.21 29.22 54.72
N VAL A 658 -18.49 27.91 54.55
CA VAL A 658 -19.70 27.45 53.86
C VAL A 658 -20.98 27.49 54.74
N PRO A 659 -20.92 27.50 56.09
CA PRO A 659 -22.15 27.54 56.90
C PRO A 659 -22.73 28.93 57.12
N THR A 660 -21.94 30.00 57.05
CA THR A 660 -22.39 31.37 57.39
C THR A 660 -23.05 32.14 56.23
N LEU A 661 -23.47 31.44 55.18
CA LEU A 661 -24.31 32.00 54.10
C LEU A 661 -25.79 31.60 54.19
N ILE A 662 -26.20 30.99 55.31
CA ILE A 662 -27.59 30.71 55.64
C ILE A 662 -28.06 31.80 56.61
N GLY A 663 -28.48 32.94 56.06
CA GLY A 663 -29.12 33.98 56.85
C GLY A 663 -30.56 33.59 57.21
N ALA A 664 -30.82 33.37 58.49
CA ALA A 664 -32.16 33.47 59.08
C ALA A 664 -32.12 34.46 60.26
N GLY A 665 -32.71 35.65 60.05
CA GLY A 665 -33.30 36.49 61.11
C GLY A 665 -32.43 37.50 61.87
N SER A 666 -32.47 38.76 61.43
CA SER A 666 -32.67 40.01 62.20
C SER A 666 -32.10 40.18 63.63
N GLY A 667 -31.32 41.25 63.85
CA GLY A 667 -31.12 41.86 65.17
C GLY A 667 -29.86 42.72 65.30
N ALA A 668 -29.99 43.90 65.91
CA ALA A 668 -29.02 44.99 65.93
C ALA A 668 -27.87 44.83 66.95
N GLY A 669 -26.71 45.42 66.62
CA GLY A 669 -25.89 46.26 67.51
C GLY A 669 -24.99 45.64 68.59
N ILE A 670 -23.78 46.23 68.68
CA ILE A 670 -22.87 46.40 69.84
C ILE A 670 -21.57 45.57 69.84
N ASP A 671 -20.49 46.32 70.03
CA ASP A 671 -19.06 45.99 70.12
C ASP A 671 -18.65 45.09 71.32
N GLN A 672 -17.55 44.34 71.12
CA GLN A 672 -16.39 44.06 72.01
C GLN A 672 -15.94 42.57 72.09
N PRO A 673 -14.62 42.31 72.30
CA PRO A 673 -14.02 40.98 72.16
C PRO A 673 -13.78 40.27 73.51
N ILE A 674 -14.02 38.94 73.61
CA ILE A 674 -13.58 38.11 74.74
C ILE A 674 -13.05 36.75 74.23
N GLN A 675 -11.97 36.31 74.88
CA GLN A 675 -11.16 35.09 74.74
C GLN A 675 -11.91 33.76 75.05
N PRO A 676 -11.30 32.57 74.80
CA PRO A 676 -11.99 31.34 74.48
C PRO A 676 -12.40 30.54 75.72
N ASP A 677 -13.55 29.87 75.65
CA ASP A 677 -13.95 28.89 76.66
C ASP A 677 -14.06 27.48 76.06
N ILE A 678 -13.54 26.52 76.81
CA ILE A 678 -13.33 25.12 76.47
C ILE A 678 -14.63 24.36 76.82
N GLY A 679 -15.32 23.81 75.83
CA GLY A 679 -16.40 22.85 76.11
C GLY A 679 -17.42 22.64 75.00
N ARG A 680 -17.39 21.43 74.43
CA ARG A 680 -18.37 20.79 73.52
C ARG A 680 -18.38 21.31 72.08
N THR A 681 -17.97 20.43 71.17
CA THR A 681 -18.14 20.51 69.71
C THR A 681 -19.37 19.71 69.24
N PRO A 682 -20.60 20.27 69.24
CA PRO A 682 -21.73 19.71 68.47
C PRO A 682 -21.94 20.44 67.13
N ALA A 683 -21.31 21.60 66.89
CA ALA A 683 -21.58 22.42 65.70
C ALA A 683 -20.96 21.91 64.38
N ILE A 684 -19.85 21.15 64.44
CA ILE A 684 -19.15 20.67 63.22
C ILE A 684 -19.80 19.40 62.66
N GLU A 685 -20.55 18.65 63.49
CA GLU A 685 -21.17 17.37 63.09
C GLU A 685 -22.54 17.55 62.42
N GLU A 686 -23.37 18.53 62.85
CA GLU A 686 -24.65 18.86 62.17
C GLU A 686 -24.44 19.47 60.76
N GLU A 687 -23.30 20.12 60.51
CA GLU A 687 -22.93 20.63 59.16
C GLU A 687 -22.59 19.51 58.17
N ASN A 688 -22.04 18.39 58.65
CA ASN A 688 -21.65 17.25 57.83
C ASN A 688 -22.87 16.54 57.20
N GLY A 689 -23.99 16.47 57.93
CA GLY A 689 -25.25 15.92 57.41
C GLY A 689 -25.77 16.72 56.21
N SER A 690 -25.74 18.04 56.29
CA SER A 690 -26.22 18.93 55.22
C SER A 690 -25.35 18.88 53.94
N ILE A 691 -24.03 18.75 54.10
CA ILE A 691 -23.08 18.57 52.99
C ILE A 691 -23.24 17.16 52.37
N GLY A 692 -23.39 16.14 53.21
CA GLY A 692 -23.66 14.76 52.78
C GLY A 692 -24.94 14.64 51.95
N ILE A 693 -26.03 15.29 52.39
CA ILE A 693 -27.30 15.36 51.66
C ILE A 693 -27.15 16.08 50.32
N LEU A 694 -26.41 17.19 50.27
CA LEU A 694 -26.18 17.95 49.04
C LEU A 694 -25.30 17.19 48.03
N LEU A 695 -24.33 16.40 48.50
CA LEU A 695 -23.53 15.52 47.65
C LEU A 695 -24.34 14.29 47.18
N GLY A 696 -25.16 13.72 48.07
CA GLY A 696 -25.99 12.54 47.80
C GLY A 696 -27.17 12.77 46.87
N VAL A 697 -27.78 13.97 46.85
CA VAL A 697 -28.98 14.25 46.03
C VAL A 697 -28.74 14.05 44.54
N LYS A 698 -27.54 14.36 44.03
CA LYS A 698 -27.17 14.10 42.63
C LYS A 698 -27.28 12.62 42.31
N ALA A 699 -26.75 11.76 43.17
CA ALA A 699 -26.77 10.32 43.00
C ALA A 699 -28.18 9.74 43.19
N LEU A 700 -28.96 10.30 44.13
CA LEU A 700 -30.36 9.90 44.35
C LEU A 700 -31.26 10.23 43.15
N VAL A 701 -31.14 11.42 42.58
CA VAL A 701 -31.90 11.79 41.37
C VAL A 701 -31.43 10.97 40.16
N GLN A 702 -30.13 10.72 40.04
CA GLN A 702 -29.59 9.83 39.00
C GLN A 702 -30.14 8.40 39.14
N LEU A 703 -30.26 7.88 40.36
CA LEU A 703 -30.82 6.55 40.66
C LEU A 703 -32.26 6.41 40.12
N VAL A 704 -33.10 7.42 40.33
CA VAL A 704 -34.49 7.44 39.82
C VAL A 704 -34.55 7.68 38.32
N ALA A 705 -33.66 8.51 37.78
CA ALA A 705 -33.62 8.85 36.36
C ALA A 705 -33.10 7.71 35.47
N ASN A 706 -32.16 6.87 35.95
CA ASN A 706 -31.58 5.76 35.19
C ASN A 706 -32.66 4.81 34.59
N PRO A 707 -33.66 4.32 35.38
CA PRO A 707 -34.87 3.64 34.91
C PRO A 707 -35.57 4.25 33.70
N ILE A 708 -35.81 5.55 33.79
CA ILE A 708 -36.58 6.31 32.83
C ILE A 708 -35.76 6.47 31.54
N VAL A 709 -34.49 6.83 31.68
CA VAL A 709 -33.56 7.04 30.57
C VAL A 709 -33.36 5.76 29.78
N GLY A 710 -33.06 4.63 30.44
CA GLY A 710 -32.84 3.36 29.75
C GLY A 710 -34.05 2.93 28.90
N SER A 711 -35.28 3.23 29.36
CA SER A 711 -36.52 2.82 28.69
C SER A 711 -36.81 3.77 27.54
N SER A 712 -36.49 5.05 27.75
CA SER A 712 -36.59 6.11 26.74
C SER A 712 -35.63 5.89 25.56
N THR A 713 -34.51 5.17 25.74
CA THR A 713 -33.58 4.88 24.64
C THR A 713 -34.21 4.09 23.50
N GLY A 714 -35.20 3.24 23.78
CA GLY A 714 -35.91 2.50 22.74
C GLY A 714 -36.82 3.36 21.87
N ARG A 715 -37.25 4.53 22.37
CA ARG A 715 -38.14 5.45 21.65
C ARG A 715 -37.40 6.60 20.98
N PHE A 716 -36.34 7.10 21.61
CA PHE A 716 -35.64 8.33 21.19
C PHE A 716 -34.20 8.09 20.68
N GLY A 717 -33.74 6.84 20.67
CA GLY A 717 -32.34 6.50 20.41
C GLY A 717 -31.38 6.97 21.52
N PHE A 718 -30.08 6.82 21.30
CA PHE A 718 -29.05 7.19 22.29
C PHE A 718 -28.56 8.64 22.15
N CYS A 719 -28.56 9.21 20.94
CA CYS A 719 -27.97 10.53 20.68
C CYS A 719 -28.79 11.68 21.29
N LEU A 720 -30.12 11.64 21.18
CA LEU A 720 -31.00 12.70 21.67
C LEU A 720 -30.93 12.84 23.20
N PRO A 721 -30.99 11.76 24.00
CA PRO A 721 -30.76 11.85 25.45
C PRO A 721 -29.37 12.36 25.83
N VAL A 722 -28.29 12.00 25.12
CA VAL A 722 -26.93 12.51 25.42
C VAL A 722 -26.85 14.03 25.26
N ALA A 723 -27.44 14.57 24.19
CA ALA A 723 -27.52 16.02 23.96
C ALA A 723 -28.35 16.71 25.04
N PHE A 724 -29.51 16.13 25.38
CA PHE A 724 -30.34 16.62 26.49
C PHE A 724 -29.60 16.59 27.83
N GLY A 725 -28.80 15.55 28.09
CA GLY A 725 -27.97 15.45 29.29
C GLY A 725 -26.90 16.54 29.35
N THR A 726 -26.22 16.80 28.23
CA THR A 726 -25.19 17.86 28.13
C THR A 726 -25.81 19.26 28.32
N PHE A 727 -27.01 19.48 27.79
CA PHE A 727 -27.77 20.71 28.03
C PHE A 727 -28.15 20.88 29.52
N ASN A 728 -28.60 19.82 30.19
CA ASN A 728 -28.88 19.88 31.64
C ASN A 728 -27.61 20.18 32.46
N LEU A 729 -26.44 19.65 32.08
CA LEU A 729 -25.16 20.01 32.71
C LEU A 729 -24.81 21.49 32.54
N LEU A 730 -25.07 22.06 31.37
CA LEU A 730 -24.88 23.49 31.11
C LEU A 730 -25.77 24.33 32.04
N VAL A 731 -27.07 24.00 32.12
CA VAL A 731 -28.03 24.69 32.98
C VAL A 731 -27.62 24.58 34.46
N ALA A 732 -27.27 23.38 34.93
CA ALA A 732 -26.80 23.17 36.29
C ALA A 732 -25.54 24.00 36.60
N SER A 733 -24.58 24.05 35.68
CA SER A 733 -23.34 24.84 35.83
C SER A 733 -23.61 26.34 35.92
N LEU A 734 -24.55 26.86 35.13
CA LEU A 734 -24.97 28.26 35.22
C LEU A 734 -25.66 28.56 36.57
N ILE A 735 -26.53 27.66 37.04
CA ILE A 735 -27.17 27.82 38.36
C ILE A 735 -26.12 27.75 39.48
N PHE A 736 -25.08 26.92 39.38
CA PHE A 736 -23.97 26.92 40.35
C PHE A 736 -23.15 28.22 40.34
N GLY A 737 -22.93 28.81 39.16
CA GLY A 737 -22.20 30.07 39.01
C GLY A 737 -22.93 31.26 39.63
N PHE A 738 -24.26 31.33 39.46
CA PHE A 738 -25.08 32.45 39.94
C PHE A 738 -25.80 32.18 41.27
N GLY A 739 -25.87 30.93 41.73
CA GLY A 739 -26.62 30.50 42.89
C GLY A 739 -26.00 30.95 44.21
N THR A 740 -26.79 31.63 45.04
CA THR A 740 -26.36 32.15 46.36
C THR A 740 -27.01 31.42 47.54
N SER A 741 -28.05 30.61 47.31
CA SER A 741 -28.81 29.93 48.38
C SER A 741 -28.62 28.40 48.35
N TYR A 742 -28.77 27.73 49.51
CA TYR A 742 -28.74 26.27 49.60
C TYR A 742 -29.76 25.61 48.65
N GLY A 743 -30.97 26.15 48.56
CA GLY A 743 -32.00 25.68 47.65
C GLY A 743 -31.58 25.76 46.17
N SER A 744 -30.91 26.83 45.75
CA SER A 744 -30.40 26.93 44.36
C SER A 744 -29.32 25.89 44.03
N LEU A 745 -28.44 25.59 45.00
CA LEU A 745 -27.40 24.56 44.86
C LEU A 745 -28.00 23.14 44.86
N PHE A 746 -29.04 22.92 45.67
CA PHE A 746 -29.78 21.66 45.72
C PHE A 746 -30.47 21.38 44.37
N VAL A 747 -31.18 22.38 43.83
CA VAL A 747 -31.82 22.28 42.49
C VAL A 747 -30.78 22.04 41.40
N ALA A 748 -29.64 22.76 41.43
CA ALA A 748 -28.55 22.55 40.49
C ALA A 748 -27.98 21.13 40.57
N ARG A 749 -27.81 20.57 41.77
CA ARG A 749 -27.37 19.17 41.97
C ARG A 749 -28.40 18.16 41.48
N ALA A 750 -29.69 18.42 41.66
CA ALA A 750 -30.76 17.56 41.16
C ALA A 750 -30.76 17.52 39.61
N ILE A 751 -30.69 18.69 38.95
CA ILE A 751 -30.58 18.80 37.49
C ILE A 751 -29.33 18.08 36.97
N HIS A 752 -28.21 18.21 37.69
CA HIS A 752 -26.98 17.48 37.39
C HIS A 752 -27.18 15.96 37.45
N GLY A 753 -27.96 15.45 38.41
CA GLY A 753 -28.33 14.03 38.50
C GLY A 753 -29.05 13.52 37.25
N VAL A 754 -30.04 14.28 36.74
CA VAL A 754 -30.76 13.96 35.50
C VAL A 754 -29.82 13.96 34.30
N GLY A 755 -28.97 14.99 34.17
CA GLY A 755 -27.98 15.07 33.09
C GLY A 755 -26.97 13.91 33.10
N SER A 756 -26.50 13.53 34.29
CA SER A 756 -25.58 12.41 34.49
C SER A 756 -26.20 11.06 34.11
N ALA A 757 -27.49 10.83 34.39
CA ALA A 757 -28.19 9.61 33.97
C ALA A 757 -28.25 9.48 32.44
N CYS A 758 -28.64 10.57 31.76
CA CYS A 758 -28.71 10.62 30.30
C CYS A 758 -27.36 10.32 29.63
N ILE A 759 -26.29 10.98 30.07
CA ILE A 759 -24.95 10.80 29.49
C ILE A 759 -24.38 9.42 29.86
N GLY A 760 -24.51 9.00 31.11
CA GLY A 760 -23.91 7.74 31.60
C GLY A 760 -24.53 6.50 30.97
N VAL A 761 -25.86 6.44 30.86
CA VAL A 761 -26.57 5.30 30.26
C VAL A 761 -26.40 5.29 28.75
N CYS A 762 -26.71 6.40 28.08
CA CYS A 762 -26.74 6.45 26.62
C CYS A 762 -25.35 6.50 26.01
N GLY A 763 -24.37 7.15 26.66
CA GLY A 763 -22.99 7.19 26.19
C GLY A 763 -22.35 5.80 26.14
N MET A 764 -22.50 5.00 27.21
CA MET A 764 -21.98 3.62 27.23
C MET A 764 -22.75 2.69 26.29
N SER A 765 -24.07 2.88 26.18
CA SER A 765 -24.92 2.11 25.25
C SER A 765 -24.58 2.38 23.79
N LEU A 766 -24.31 3.64 23.43
CA LEU A 766 -23.89 4.03 22.08
C LEU A 766 -22.56 3.38 21.70
N VAL A 767 -21.59 3.35 22.63
CA VAL A 767 -20.30 2.69 22.42
C VAL A 767 -20.48 1.18 22.25
N ALA A 768 -21.33 0.56 23.08
CA ALA A 768 -21.63 -0.87 22.97
C ALA A 768 -22.26 -1.24 21.61
N GLN A 769 -23.13 -0.36 21.09
CA GLN A 769 -23.79 -0.54 19.80
C GLN A 769 -22.82 -0.35 18.62
N LEU A 770 -21.96 0.66 18.68
CA LEU A 770 -21.01 1.00 17.62
C LEU A 770 -19.90 -0.05 17.46
N TYR A 771 -19.48 -0.69 18.56
CA TYR A 771 -18.40 -1.67 18.57
C TYR A 771 -18.92 -3.07 18.92
N THR A 772 -19.22 -3.86 17.89
CA THR A 772 -19.72 -5.24 18.04
C THR A 772 -18.62 -6.27 18.35
N GLU A 773 -17.39 -6.03 17.89
CA GLU A 773 -16.25 -6.92 18.14
C GLU A 773 -15.82 -6.87 19.63
N PRO A 774 -15.77 -8.01 20.36
CA PRO A 774 -15.55 -8.01 21.80
C PRO A 774 -14.16 -7.47 22.22
N ASP A 775 -13.09 -7.74 21.45
CA ASP A 775 -11.74 -7.20 21.73
C ASP A 775 -11.69 -5.68 21.56
N ARG A 776 -12.21 -5.17 20.43
CA ARG A 776 -12.26 -3.71 20.18
C ARG A 776 -13.17 -3.01 21.17
N ARG A 777 -14.34 -3.58 21.48
CA ARG A 777 -15.28 -3.03 22.47
C ARG A 777 -14.63 -2.88 23.83
N SER A 778 -13.95 -3.92 24.31
CA SER A 778 -13.24 -3.89 25.60
C SER A 778 -12.20 -2.78 25.66
N ARG A 779 -11.42 -2.59 24.58
CA ARG A 779 -10.42 -1.53 24.49
C ARG A 779 -11.03 -0.13 24.48
N VAL A 780 -12.06 0.10 23.65
CA VAL A 780 -12.68 1.42 23.49
C VAL A 780 -13.43 1.82 24.75
N MET A 781 -14.20 0.92 25.36
CA MET A 781 -14.87 1.20 26.63
C MET A 781 -13.87 1.51 27.75
N GLY A 782 -12.74 0.80 27.81
CA GLY A 782 -11.64 1.12 28.71
C GLY A 782 -11.07 2.52 28.50
N THR A 783 -10.86 2.94 27.25
CA THR A 783 -10.39 4.31 26.92
C THR A 783 -11.41 5.38 27.32
N ILE A 784 -12.71 5.14 27.15
CA ILE A 784 -13.77 6.10 27.51
C ILE A 784 -13.87 6.26 29.03
N LEU A 785 -13.84 5.15 29.78
CA LEU A 785 -13.73 5.18 31.25
C LEU A 785 -12.43 5.87 31.70
N GLY A 786 -11.34 5.67 30.95
CA GLY A 786 -10.10 6.41 31.13
C GLY A 786 -10.23 7.91 30.92
N ALA A 787 -11.00 8.37 29.94
CA ALA A 787 -11.26 9.80 29.74
C ALA A 787 -12.01 10.42 30.93
N MET A 788 -12.93 9.68 31.57
CA MET A 788 -13.57 10.11 32.81
C MET A 788 -12.56 10.32 33.94
N ALA A 789 -11.58 9.41 34.07
CA ALA A 789 -10.48 9.51 35.03
C ALA A 789 -9.62 10.76 34.85
N VAL A 790 -9.29 11.08 33.59
CA VAL A 790 -8.55 12.32 33.25
C VAL A 790 -9.37 13.55 33.62
N GLY A 791 -10.68 13.52 33.38
CA GLY A 791 -11.60 14.59 33.79
C GLY A 791 -11.56 14.86 35.29
N VAL A 792 -11.55 13.80 36.12
CA VAL A 792 -11.43 13.90 37.58
C VAL A 792 -10.04 14.41 37.99
N LEU A 793 -8.99 13.85 37.40
CA LEU A 793 -7.58 14.23 37.65
C LEU A 793 -7.32 15.71 37.38
N VAL A 794 -7.87 16.26 36.30
CA VAL A 794 -7.74 17.68 35.93
C VAL A 794 -8.75 18.55 36.69
N GLY A 795 -9.94 18.01 36.96
CA GLY A 795 -11.05 18.71 37.58
C GLY A 795 -10.77 19.21 38.98
N TYR A 796 -10.20 18.37 39.87
CA TYR A 796 -9.92 18.79 41.25
C TYR A 796 -8.90 19.94 41.35
N PRO A 797 -7.72 19.88 40.70
CA PRO A 797 -6.78 20.99 40.72
C PRO A 797 -7.33 22.23 40.01
N PHE A 798 -7.99 22.06 38.86
CA PHE A 798 -8.57 23.18 38.12
C PHE A 798 -9.62 23.92 38.94
N GLY A 799 -10.56 23.19 39.56
CA GLY A 799 -11.61 23.78 40.39
C GLY A 799 -11.06 24.56 41.57
N GLY A 800 -10.03 24.03 42.25
CA GLY A 800 -9.35 24.70 43.36
C GLY A 800 -8.61 25.97 42.95
N ILE A 801 -7.81 25.91 41.89
CA ILE A 801 -7.02 27.05 41.39
C ILE A 801 -7.94 28.15 40.85
N ALA A 802 -8.95 27.78 40.05
CA ALA A 802 -9.88 28.75 39.47
C ALA A 802 -10.69 29.47 40.56
N TYR A 803 -11.08 28.76 41.62
CA TYR A 803 -11.76 29.33 42.78
C TYR A 803 -10.86 30.31 43.55
N GLU A 804 -9.59 29.97 43.77
CA GLU A 804 -8.63 30.81 44.49
C GLU A 804 -8.27 32.09 43.73
N VAL A 805 -8.10 31.99 42.40
CA VAL A 805 -7.67 33.13 41.57
C VAL A 805 -8.81 34.09 41.22
N ALA A 806 -10.01 33.57 40.95
CA ALA A 806 -11.10 34.34 40.36
C ALA A 806 -12.45 34.22 41.11
N GLY A 807 -12.46 33.57 42.27
CA GLY A 807 -13.64 33.45 43.14
C GLY A 807 -14.64 32.36 42.72
N LYS A 808 -15.73 32.25 43.49
CA LYS A 808 -16.73 31.16 43.41
C LYS A 808 -17.27 30.89 42.01
N ALA A 809 -17.58 31.93 41.24
CA ALA A 809 -18.30 31.80 39.97
C ALA A 809 -17.41 31.29 38.82
N ALA A 810 -16.09 31.51 38.89
CA ALA A 810 -15.14 31.22 37.83
C ALA A 810 -15.10 29.74 37.37
N PRO A 811 -14.94 28.72 38.27
CA PRO A 811 -14.90 27.33 37.84
C PRO A 811 -16.19 26.88 37.15
N PHE A 812 -17.35 27.38 37.58
CA PHE A 812 -18.65 27.03 37.02
C PHE A 812 -18.92 27.70 35.67
N HIS A 813 -18.45 28.94 35.46
CA HIS A 813 -18.53 29.60 34.15
C HIS A 813 -17.64 28.92 33.11
N VAL A 814 -16.43 28.48 33.49
CA VAL A 814 -15.58 27.70 32.59
C VAL A 814 -16.23 26.36 32.25
N LEU A 815 -16.82 25.68 33.24
CA LEU A 815 -17.56 24.44 32.99
C LEU A 815 -18.76 24.66 32.06
N ALA A 816 -19.49 25.78 32.22
CA ALA A 816 -20.58 26.16 31.32
C ALA A 816 -20.08 26.40 29.88
N LEU A 817 -18.95 27.09 29.70
CA LEU A 817 -18.34 27.30 28.38
C LEU A 817 -17.94 25.96 27.73
N LEU A 818 -17.36 25.04 28.50
CA LEU A 818 -16.98 23.71 28.03
C LEU A 818 -18.21 22.87 27.65
N CYS A 819 -19.29 22.92 28.44
CA CYS A 819 -20.54 22.23 28.11
C CYS A 819 -21.19 22.82 26.84
N LEU A 820 -21.14 24.15 26.67
CA LEU A 820 -21.64 24.81 25.46
C LEU A 820 -20.83 24.41 24.22
N GLY A 821 -19.50 24.37 24.32
CA GLY A 821 -18.63 23.90 23.26
C GLY A 821 -18.88 22.42 22.90
N ASN A 822 -19.10 21.57 23.91
CA ASN A 822 -19.44 20.16 23.69
C ASN A 822 -20.82 20.00 23.02
N LEU A 823 -21.81 20.81 23.41
CA LEU A 823 -23.13 20.80 22.76
C LEU A 823 -23.05 21.26 21.30
N ALA A 824 -22.24 22.26 20.98
CA ALA A 824 -21.98 22.70 19.61
C ALA A 824 -21.27 21.61 18.78
N LEU A 825 -20.31 20.89 19.38
CA LEU A 825 -19.65 19.76 18.74
C LEU A 825 -20.63 18.61 18.48
N GLN A 826 -21.47 18.29 19.46
CA GLN A 826 -22.54 17.29 19.32
C GLN A 826 -23.50 17.70 18.20
N TYR A 827 -23.93 18.96 18.13
CA TYR A 827 -24.76 19.51 17.05
C TYR A 827 -24.13 19.33 15.65
N TRP A 828 -22.82 19.53 15.54
CA TRP A 828 -22.10 19.42 14.26
C TRP A 828 -21.81 17.98 13.85
N GLN A 829 -21.49 17.10 14.81
CA GLN A 829 -21.00 15.74 14.54
C GLN A 829 -22.10 14.68 14.55
N LEU A 830 -23.09 14.81 15.44
CA LEU A 830 -24.24 13.92 15.46
C LEU A 830 -25.20 14.48 14.40
N GLU A 831 -25.32 13.81 13.26
CA GLU A 831 -26.35 14.14 12.26
C GLU A 831 -27.74 13.97 12.88
N PHE A 832 -28.25 15.02 13.54
CA PHE A 832 -29.62 15.07 14.04
C PHE A 832 -30.67 14.95 12.91
N GLY A 833 -30.23 15.02 11.65
CA GLY A 833 -31.07 15.05 10.44
C GLY A 833 -31.70 13.73 10.00
N VAL A 834 -31.36 12.58 10.59
CA VAL A 834 -31.99 11.28 10.25
C VAL A 834 -33.17 10.94 11.17
N ILE A 835 -33.48 11.77 12.18
CA ILE A 835 -34.74 11.66 12.91
C ILE A 835 -35.84 12.32 12.08
N ARG A 836 -36.18 11.71 10.94
CA ARG A 836 -37.55 11.86 10.45
C ARG A 836 -38.43 11.17 11.48
N LEU A 837 -39.24 11.96 12.17
CA LEU A 837 -40.58 11.54 12.56
C LEU A 837 -41.30 11.10 11.28
N THR A 838 -41.02 9.91 10.76
CA THR A 838 -41.94 9.23 9.86
C THR A 838 -43.06 8.71 10.75
N PRO A 839 -44.29 9.24 10.66
CA PRO A 839 -45.43 8.56 11.21
C PRO A 839 -45.48 7.20 10.51
N LEU A 840 -45.44 6.11 11.29
CA LEU A 840 -45.63 4.76 10.77
C LEU A 840 -46.85 4.74 9.84
N PRO A 841 -46.75 4.15 8.64
CA PRO A 841 -47.94 3.75 7.91
C PRO A 841 -48.71 2.79 8.82
N ARG A 842 -49.92 3.19 9.15
CA ARG A 842 -50.88 2.35 9.86
C ARG A 842 -51.39 1.34 8.84
N ASP A 843 -50.58 0.33 8.54
CA ASP A 843 -51.03 -0.79 7.72
C ASP A 843 -51.91 -1.69 8.58
N SER A 844 -53.20 -1.52 8.36
CA SER A 844 -54.26 -2.44 8.74
C SER A 844 -54.01 -3.79 8.09
N SER A 845 -53.39 -4.73 8.80
CA SER A 845 -53.85 -6.12 8.86
C SER A 845 -52.88 -6.99 9.67
N THR A 846 -53.49 -7.89 10.45
CA THR A 846 -52.91 -9.04 11.18
C THR A 846 -52.46 -8.81 12.63
N THR A 847 -53.40 -9.18 13.50
CA THR A 847 -53.24 -9.82 14.82
C THR A 847 -52.21 -9.27 15.80
N VAL A 848 -52.76 -8.51 16.74
CA VAL A 848 -52.32 -8.33 18.12
C VAL A 848 -51.67 -9.62 18.68
N THR A 849 -50.34 -9.61 18.75
CA THR A 849 -49.60 -10.26 19.83
C THR A 849 -48.60 -9.24 20.35
N GLU A 850 -48.76 -8.89 21.62
CA GLU A 850 -48.07 -7.82 22.32
C GLU A 850 -46.59 -7.64 21.91
N GLU A 851 -46.27 -6.49 21.30
CA GLU A 851 -44.90 -6.00 21.24
C GLU A 851 -44.45 -5.65 22.67
N ARG A 852 -43.98 -6.68 23.37
CA ARG A 852 -43.50 -6.58 24.73
C ARG A 852 -42.18 -5.84 24.71
N TRP A 853 -42.25 -4.53 24.95
CA TRP A 853 -41.16 -3.66 25.40
C TRP A 853 -40.10 -4.51 26.11
N LEU A 854 -38.86 -4.52 25.63
CA LEU A 854 -37.82 -5.32 26.27
C LEU A 854 -37.63 -4.81 27.70
N THR A 855 -38.32 -5.51 28.58
CA THR A 855 -38.48 -5.23 29.99
C THR A 855 -37.14 -5.53 30.63
N TRP A 856 -36.72 -4.76 31.63
CA TRP A 856 -35.41 -4.98 32.27
C TRP A 856 -35.42 -6.19 33.21
N TRP A 857 -36.61 -6.77 33.41
CA TRP A 857 -36.88 -7.87 34.32
C TRP A 857 -36.11 -9.16 33.96
N PRO A 858 -36.02 -9.60 32.69
CA PRO A 858 -35.21 -10.76 32.31
C PRO A 858 -33.72 -10.54 32.56
N LEU A 859 -33.21 -9.31 32.39
CA LEU A 859 -31.81 -8.97 32.69
C LEU A 859 -31.53 -9.02 34.20
N LEU A 860 -32.46 -8.53 35.02
CA LEU A 860 -32.38 -8.62 36.49
C LEU A 860 -32.58 -10.03 37.02
N THR A 861 -33.12 -10.95 36.22
CA THR A 861 -33.28 -12.37 36.60
C THR A 861 -32.00 -13.17 36.35
N ASP A 862 -31.09 -12.68 35.50
CA ASP A 862 -29.81 -13.34 35.24
C ASP A 862 -28.88 -13.20 36.46
N ARG A 863 -28.56 -14.35 37.07
CA ARG A 863 -27.70 -14.45 38.25
C ARG A 863 -26.31 -13.85 38.00
N LEU A 864 -25.77 -13.97 36.79
CA LEU A 864 -24.44 -13.45 36.47
C LEU A 864 -24.44 -11.92 36.36
N VAL A 865 -25.51 -11.35 35.80
CA VAL A 865 -25.70 -9.89 35.72
C VAL A 865 -25.77 -9.30 37.13
N LEU A 866 -26.56 -9.90 38.04
CA LEU A 866 -26.66 -9.46 39.42
C LEU A 866 -25.31 -9.53 40.16
N VAL A 867 -24.54 -10.60 39.97
CA VAL A 867 -23.22 -10.75 40.61
C VAL A 867 -22.23 -9.69 40.12
N ILE A 868 -22.22 -9.39 38.82
CA ILE A 868 -21.37 -8.34 38.21
C ILE A 868 -21.76 -6.95 38.71
N VAL A 869 -23.06 -6.65 38.70
CA VAL A 869 -23.61 -5.35 39.14
C VAL A 869 -23.34 -5.14 40.63
N GLY A 870 -23.45 -6.18 41.45
CA GLY A 870 -23.09 -6.15 42.86
C GLY A 870 -21.59 -5.95 43.10
N ALA A 871 -20.71 -6.50 42.24
CA ALA A 871 -19.27 -6.26 42.31
C ALA A 871 -18.93 -4.79 42.09
N ILE A 872 -19.52 -4.18 41.05
CA ILE A 872 -19.36 -2.76 40.73
C ILE A 872 -19.84 -1.91 41.91
N TRP A 873 -21.03 -2.19 42.44
CA TRP A 873 -21.57 -1.47 43.60
C TRP A 873 -20.60 -1.48 44.80
N ILE A 874 -20.15 -2.65 45.23
CA ILE A 874 -19.29 -2.80 46.42
C ILE A 874 -17.91 -2.16 46.22
N SER A 875 -17.32 -2.28 45.02
CA SER A 875 -16.04 -1.63 44.73
C SER A 875 -16.16 -0.10 44.68
N THR A 876 -17.23 0.43 44.08
CA THR A 876 -17.45 1.88 43.94
C THR A 876 -17.80 2.52 45.29
N SER A 877 -18.45 1.78 46.21
CA SER A 877 -18.74 2.27 47.56
C SER A 877 -17.48 2.67 48.35
N ALA A 878 -16.33 2.07 48.06
CA ALA A 878 -15.04 2.44 48.65
C ALA A 878 -14.67 3.90 48.37
N MET A 879 -14.74 4.31 47.09
CA MET A 879 -14.45 5.69 46.72
C MET A 879 -15.54 6.65 47.20
N ALA A 880 -16.80 6.24 47.13
CA ALA A 880 -17.93 7.07 47.55
C ALA A 880 -17.87 7.48 49.04
N ILE A 881 -17.40 6.60 49.94
CA ILE A 881 -17.17 6.95 51.36
C ILE A 881 -15.93 7.83 51.55
N LEU A 882 -14.88 7.59 50.76
CA LEU A 882 -13.61 8.32 50.88
C LEU A 882 -13.72 9.79 50.49
N GLU A 883 -14.44 10.11 49.42
CA GLU A 883 -14.60 11.50 48.93
C GLU A 883 -15.02 12.50 50.03
N PRO A 884 -16.09 12.25 50.81
CA PRO A 884 -16.51 13.17 51.89
C PRO A 884 -15.74 12.96 53.20
N CYS A 885 -15.42 11.72 53.59
CA CYS A 885 -14.92 11.43 54.94
C CYS A 885 -13.40 11.59 55.06
N LEU A 886 -12.64 11.36 53.98
CA LEU A 886 -11.17 11.42 54.02
C LEU A 886 -10.64 12.83 54.32
N PRO A 887 -11.11 13.93 53.67
CA PRO A 887 -10.60 15.26 53.97
C PRO A 887 -10.84 15.66 55.43
N ILE A 888 -12.01 15.28 55.98
CA ILE A 888 -12.38 15.53 57.37
C ILE A 888 -11.42 14.77 58.32
N TRP A 889 -11.18 13.49 58.04
CA TRP A 889 -10.24 12.69 58.82
C TRP A 889 -8.82 13.27 58.75
N MET A 890 -8.35 13.69 57.57
CA MET A 890 -7.03 14.33 57.41
C MET A 890 -6.91 15.61 58.24
N ILE A 891 -7.93 16.48 58.24
CA ILE A 891 -7.94 17.72 59.03
C ILE A 891 -7.83 17.40 60.53
N SER A 892 -8.55 16.37 60.98
CA SER A 892 -8.60 15.97 62.40
C SER A 892 -7.33 15.26 62.91
N HIS A 893 -6.68 14.43 62.07
CA HIS A 893 -5.59 13.52 62.49
C HIS A 893 -4.22 13.83 61.90
N LEU A 894 -4.14 14.42 60.70
CA LEU A 894 -2.88 14.63 59.96
C LEU A 894 -2.46 16.10 59.84
N HIS A 895 -3.31 17.04 60.26
CA HIS A 895 -3.10 18.49 60.18
C HIS A 895 -2.44 18.98 58.87
N PRO A 896 -3.02 18.68 57.69
CA PRO A 896 -2.44 18.96 56.39
C PRO A 896 -2.43 20.45 56.04
N LYS A 897 -1.48 20.85 55.18
CA LYS A 897 -1.54 22.15 54.49
C LYS A 897 -2.77 22.22 53.58
N LYS A 898 -3.36 23.39 53.38
CA LYS A 898 -4.65 23.55 52.68
C LYS A 898 -4.68 22.98 51.25
N TRP A 899 -3.56 23.05 50.52
CA TRP A 899 -3.44 22.45 49.18
C TRP A 899 -3.36 20.91 49.18
N GLN A 900 -3.04 20.29 50.31
CA GLN A 900 -2.93 18.83 50.44
C GLN A 900 -4.30 18.14 50.48
N LEU A 901 -5.37 18.86 50.81
CA LEU A 901 -6.74 18.32 50.89
C LEU A 901 -7.32 17.90 49.54
N GLY A 902 -6.97 18.60 48.45
CA GLY A 902 -7.41 18.24 47.09
C GLY A 902 -6.43 17.32 46.35
N THR A 903 -5.13 17.43 46.64
CA THR A 903 -4.09 16.66 45.95
C THR A 903 -4.01 15.20 46.40
N VAL A 904 -4.63 14.84 47.54
CA VAL A 904 -4.70 13.46 48.04
C VAL A 904 -5.45 12.49 47.11
N PHE A 905 -6.34 13.00 46.25
CA PHE A 905 -7.12 12.19 45.29
C PHE A 905 -6.41 11.98 43.94
N ILE A 906 -5.29 12.66 43.69
CA ILE A 906 -4.50 12.53 42.45
C ILE A 906 -3.99 11.09 42.23
N PRO A 907 -3.38 10.41 43.24
CA PRO A 907 -2.87 9.06 43.07
C PRO A 907 -3.98 8.06 42.71
N ASP A 908 -5.15 8.22 43.32
CA ASP A 908 -6.35 7.43 43.00
C ASP A 908 -6.78 7.63 41.54
N SER A 909 -6.89 8.88 41.09
CA SER A 909 -7.27 9.20 39.71
C SER A 909 -6.26 8.66 38.67
N ILE A 910 -4.96 8.71 38.98
CA ILE A 910 -3.89 8.11 38.15
C ILE A 910 -4.02 6.59 38.12
N GLY A 911 -4.25 5.97 39.29
CA GLY A 911 -4.47 4.53 39.39
C GLY A 911 -5.65 4.09 38.53
N TYR A 912 -6.79 4.77 38.67
CA TYR A 912 -8.00 4.48 37.90
C TYR A 912 -7.78 4.67 36.39
N TRP A 913 -7.06 5.71 35.97
CA TRP A 913 -6.70 5.92 34.57
C TRP A 913 -5.83 4.79 33.98
N ILE A 914 -4.83 4.34 34.74
CA ILE A 914 -3.95 3.21 34.35
C ILE A 914 -4.79 1.93 34.28
N GLY A 915 -5.64 1.68 35.28
CA GLY A 915 -6.52 0.53 35.34
C GLY A 915 -7.43 0.45 34.12
N THR A 916 -8.11 1.53 33.78
CA THR A 916 -9.11 1.52 32.71
C THR A 916 -8.53 1.41 31.30
N ASN A 917 -7.40 2.06 31.01
CA ASN A 917 -6.80 2.08 29.67
C ASN A 917 -6.03 0.80 29.32
N PHE A 918 -5.23 0.26 30.26
CA PHE A 918 -4.33 -0.85 29.97
C PHE A 918 -4.97 -2.20 30.23
N PHE A 919 -5.78 -2.32 31.28
CA PHE A 919 -6.32 -3.62 31.69
C PHE A 919 -7.57 -4.05 30.92
N GLY A 920 -8.19 -3.18 30.10
CA GLY A 920 -9.26 -3.60 29.19
C GLY A 920 -8.83 -4.64 28.15
N THR A 921 -7.58 -4.57 27.66
CA THR A 921 -7.02 -5.58 26.72
C THR A 921 -6.52 -6.82 27.46
N ILE A 922 -5.97 -6.64 28.67
CA ILE A 922 -5.47 -7.73 29.51
C ILE A 922 -6.64 -8.60 30.01
N ALA A 923 -7.74 -7.97 30.42
CA ALA A 923 -8.97 -8.63 30.87
C ALA A 923 -9.55 -9.54 29.78
N TYR A 924 -9.51 -9.13 28.52
CA TYR A 924 -9.95 -10.00 27.42
C TYR A 924 -9.04 -11.24 27.26
N ARG A 925 -7.71 -11.07 27.31
CA ARG A 925 -6.75 -12.17 27.12
C ARG A 925 -6.71 -13.19 28.25
N TYR A 926 -6.78 -12.74 29.50
CA TYR A 926 -6.63 -13.60 30.69
C TYR A 926 -7.96 -14.00 31.34
N GLY A 927 -9.07 -13.47 30.83
CA GLY A 927 -10.43 -13.69 31.33
C GLY A 927 -10.90 -12.56 32.25
N GLN A 928 -12.00 -11.90 31.85
CA GLN A 928 -12.51 -10.68 32.50
C GLN A 928 -12.84 -10.89 33.98
N VAL A 929 -13.49 -12.00 34.33
CA VAL A 929 -13.84 -12.32 35.72
C VAL A 929 -12.60 -12.57 36.59
N ARG A 930 -11.55 -13.20 36.05
CA ARG A 930 -10.29 -13.48 36.78
C ARG A 930 -9.54 -12.20 37.10
N VAL A 931 -9.46 -11.30 36.13
CA VAL A 931 -8.83 -9.98 36.32
C VAL A 931 -9.63 -9.12 37.30
N ALA A 932 -10.96 -9.17 37.24
CA ALA A 932 -11.83 -8.50 38.22
C ALA A 932 -11.63 -9.04 39.65
N ILE A 933 -11.44 -10.34 39.84
CA ILE A 933 -11.12 -10.94 41.16
C ILE A 933 -9.84 -10.35 41.73
N THR A 934 -8.76 -10.32 40.94
CA THR A 934 -7.47 -9.78 41.41
C THR A 934 -7.57 -8.30 41.77
N ALA A 935 -8.39 -7.55 41.02
CA ALA A 935 -8.61 -6.14 41.26
C ALA A 935 -9.47 -5.88 42.52
N LEU A 936 -10.50 -6.70 42.78
CA LEU A 936 -11.34 -6.57 43.97
C LEU A 936 -10.56 -6.88 45.26
N VAL A 937 -9.63 -7.85 45.20
CA VAL A 937 -8.67 -8.11 46.29
C VAL A 937 -7.79 -6.88 46.54
N LEU A 938 -7.28 -6.25 45.48
CA LEU A 938 -6.48 -5.04 45.58
C LEU A 938 -7.27 -3.89 46.23
N VAL A 939 -8.53 -3.65 45.82
CA VAL A 939 -9.42 -2.66 46.44
C VAL A 939 -9.60 -2.93 47.94
N GLY A 940 -9.87 -4.19 48.31
CA GLY A 940 -10.05 -4.59 49.71
C GLY A 940 -8.81 -4.36 50.57
N ILE A 941 -7.63 -4.75 50.08
CA ILE A 941 -6.35 -4.54 50.78
C ILE A 941 -6.05 -3.04 50.92
N SER A 942 -6.23 -2.26 49.84
CA SER A 942 -6.04 -0.82 49.85
C SER A 942 -6.93 -0.11 50.87
N CYS A 943 -8.21 -0.48 50.98
CA CYS A 943 -9.13 0.09 51.98
C CYS A 943 -8.69 -0.21 53.42
N VAL A 944 -8.15 -1.40 53.70
CA VAL A 944 -7.68 -1.78 55.03
C VAL A 944 -6.40 -1.02 55.43
N LEU A 945 -5.52 -0.75 54.46
CA LEU A 945 -4.23 -0.08 54.69
C LEU A 945 -4.35 1.44 54.81
N LEU A 946 -5.34 2.06 54.17
CA LEU A 946 -5.48 3.52 54.08
C LEU A 946 -5.57 4.24 55.44
N PRO A 947 -6.32 3.77 56.45
CA PRO A 947 -6.40 4.42 57.76
C PRO A 947 -5.13 4.28 58.61
N SER A 948 -4.17 3.47 58.18
CA SER A 948 -2.92 3.22 58.91
C SER A 948 -1.81 4.23 58.54
N ALA A 949 -2.10 5.19 57.67
CA ALA A 949 -1.14 6.21 57.25
C ALA A 949 -0.92 7.27 58.35
N SER A 950 0.35 7.51 58.70
CA SER A 950 0.75 8.50 59.72
C SER A 950 1.03 9.90 59.16
N ASN A 951 1.20 10.03 57.85
CA ASN A 951 1.49 11.28 57.14
C ASN A 951 0.73 11.31 55.80
N VAL A 952 0.51 12.50 55.22
CA VAL A 952 -0.15 12.66 53.90
C VAL A 952 0.55 11.87 52.79
N ALA A 953 1.89 11.77 52.82
CA ALA A 953 2.64 10.95 51.87
C ALA A 953 2.38 9.43 52.02
N GLY A 954 2.03 8.97 53.22
CA GLY A 954 1.68 7.58 53.49
C GLY A 954 0.34 7.14 52.86
N LEU A 955 -0.50 8.10 52.47
CA LEU A 955 -1.76 7.86 51.76
C LEU A 955 -1.56 7.55 50.27
N LEU A 956 -0.40 7.89 49.69
CA LEU A 956 -0.13 7.79 48.24
C LEU A 956 -0.33 6.37 47.70
N PHE A 957 0.29 5.37 48.34
CA PHE A 957 0.27 3.98 47.88
C PHE A 957 -1.10 3.31 48.04
N PRO A 958 -1.78 3.39 49.21
CA PRO A 958 -3.13 2.87 49.35
C PRO A 958 -4.13 3.49 48.35
N HIS A 959 -4.06 4.81 48.13
CA HIS A 959 -4.91 5.50 47.14
C HIS A 959 -4.64 5.07 45.71
N LEU A 960 -3.37 4.95 45.31
CA LEU A 960 -3.01 4.46 43.98
C LEU A 960 -3.55 3.04 43.75
N GLY A 961 -3.39 2.15 44.74
CA GLY A 961 -3.89 0.79 44.68
C GLY A 961 -5.42 0.72 44.63
N LEU A 962 -6.11 1.62 45.36
CA LEU A 962 -7.56 1.73 45.36
C LEU A 962 -8.08 2.11 43.98
N GLY A 963 -7.60 3.23 43.43
CA GLY A 963 -8.04 3.72 42.12
C GLY A 963 -7.70 2.74 41.01
N LEU A 964 -6.50 2.14 41.04
CA LEU A 964 -6.11 1.07 40.11
C LEU A 964 -7.05 -0.12 40.20
N GLY A 965 -7.38 -0.58 41.40
CA GLY A 965 -8.31 -1.68 41.61
C GLY A 965 -9.70 -1.38 41.04
N ILE A 966 -10.29 -0.24 41.38
CA ILE A 966 -11.63 0.15 40.87
C ILE A 966 -11.60 0.29 39.34
N GLY A 967 -10.58 0.93 38.77
CA GLY A 967 -10.46 1.10 37.33
C GLY A 967 -10.28 -0.22 36.55
N VAL A 968 -9.59 -1.20 37.13
CA VAL A 968 -9.45 -2.54 36.53
C VAL A 968 -10.77 -3.32 36.64
N VAL A 969 -11.51 -3.21 37.74
CA VAL A 969 -12.85 -3.81 37.89
C VAL A 969 -13.78 -3.28 36.80
N ASP A 970 -13.83 -1.95 36.59
CA ASP A 970 -14.71 -1.34 35.59
C ASP A 970 -14.29 -1.73 34.16
N ALA A 971 -13.00 -1.68 33.81
CA ALA A 971 -12.56 -2.07 32.47
C ALA A 971 -12.74 -3.56 32.16
N ALA A 972 -12.83 -4.42 33.18
CA ALA A 972 -13.09 -5.84 32.99
C ALA A 972 -14.59 -6.17 32.92
N LEU A 973 -15.40 -5.61 33.83
CA LEU A 973 -16.80 -5.99 34.02
C LEU A 973 -17.78 -5.20 33.14
N VAL A 974 -17.53 -3.93 32.86
CA VAL A 974 -18.42 -3.07 32.07
C VAL A 974 -18.56 -3.55 30.61
N PRO A 975 -17.49 -3.99 29.92
CA PRO A 975 -17.62 -4.59 28.59
C PRO A 975 -18.23 -5.99 28.60
N LEU A 976 -18.04 -6.75 29.70
CA LEU A 976 -18.61 -8.09 29.87
C LEU A 976 -20.15 -8.02 29.89
N LEU A 977 -20.75 -6.98 30.48
CA LEU A 977 -22.19 -6.76 30.49
C LEU A 977 -22.79 -6.68 29.08
N ALA A 978 -22.13 -5.99 28.13
CA ALA A 978 -22.58 -5.97 26.74
C ALA A 978 -22.50 -7.34 26.07
N THR A 979 -21.47 -8.15 26.36
CA THR A 979 -21.40 -9.53 25.82
C THR A 979 -22.53 -10.42 26.33
N LEU A 980 -23.05 -10.18 27.55
CA LEU A 980 -24.16 -10.94 28.09
C LEU A 980 -25.48 -10.59 27.39
N VAL A 981 -25.68 -9.31 27.08
CA VAL A 981 -26.82 -8.86 26.27
C VAL A 981 -26.79 -9.49 24.88
N ASP A 982 -25.62 -9.53 24.23
CA ASP A 982 -25.45 -10.16 22.91
C ASP A 982 -25.80 -11.65 22.93
N ASN A 983 -25.34 -12.39 23.94
CA ASN A 983 -25.59 -13.82 24.10
C ASN A 983 -27.08 -14.12 24.37
N GLN A 984 -27.75 -13.27 25.16
CA GLN A 984 -29.18 -13.43 25.44
C GLN A 984 -30.04 -13.12 24.21
N LEU A 985 -29.68 -12.11 23.42
CA LEU A 985 -30.32 -11.80 22.14
C LEU A 985 -30.15 -12.95 21.14
N ALA A 986 -28.94 -13.53 21.05
CA ALA A 986 -28.67 -14.69 20.20
C ALA A 986 -29.48 -15.93 20.61
N SER A 987 -29.69 -16.16 21.92
CA SER A 987 -30.46 -17.31 22.42
C SER A 987 -31.98 -17.21 22.22
N ARG A 988 -32.51 -16.03 21.85
CA ARG A 988 -33.95 -15.78 21.66
C ARG A 988 -34.40 -15.75 20.21
N MET A 989 -33.48 -15.69 19.25
CA MET A 989 -33.78 -15.73 17.81
C MET A 989 -33.49 -17.11 17.24
N ASP A 990 -34.50 -17.99 17.26
CA ASP A 990 -34.66 -19.03 16.22
C ASP A 990 -35.36 -18.33 15.04
N TYR A 991 -34.61 -17.81 14.06
CA TYR A 991 -35.20 -17.35 12.80
C TYR A 991 -34.21 -17.41 11.62
N ASP A 992 -34.74 -17.83 10.47
CA ASP A 992 -34.05 -18.14 9.22
C ASP A 992 -33.32 -16.93 8.57
N PRO A 993 -32.13 -17.10 7.96
CA PRO A 993 -31.31 -15.98 7.49
C PRO A 993 -31.64 -15.44 6.09
N GLU A 994 -32.75 -15.82 5.46
CA GLU A 994 -32.92 -15.65 4.00
C GLU A 994 -33.85 -14.52 3.50
N LEU A 995 -34.45 -13.67 4.34
CA LEU A 995 -35.27 -12.56 3.82
C LEU A 995 -34.98 -11.20 4.47
N SER A 996 -34.62 -10.23 3.62
CA SER A 996 -34.55 -8.77 3.81
C SER A 996 -33.29 -8.16 4.48
N PRO A 997 -32.52 -7.26 3.80
CA PRO A 997 -31.37 -6.57 4.36
C PRO A 997 -31.68 -5.20 5.01
N ASP A 998 -32.93 -4.78 5.11
CA ASP A 998 -33.27 -3.35 5.30
C ASP A 998 -33.98 -2.98 6.62
N GLU A 999 -33.91 -3.79 7.68
CA GLU A 999 -34.39 -3.38 9.02
C GLU A 999 -33.24 -3.08 9.99
N GLU A 1000 -32.79 -1.82 9.96
CA GLU A 1000 -31.85 -1.22 10.91
C GLU A 1000 -32.54 -0.74 12.21
N SER A 1001 -33.65 -1.39 12.59
CA SER A 1001 -34.45 -1.04 13.77
C SER A 1001 -34.24 -2.05 14.90
N GLY A 1002 -33.34 -1.73 15.83
CA GLY A 1002 -33.61 -2.06 17.23
C GLY A 1002 -32.80 -3.14 17.96
N ARG A 1003 -31.49 -2.92 18.17
CA ARG A 1003 -30.73 -3.58 19.25
C ARG A 1003 -31.06 -2.97 20.63
N HIS A 1004 -32.31 -3.11 21.05
CA HIS A 1004 -32.94 -2.43 22.20
C HIS A 1004 -32.47 -2.90 23.60
N GLY A 1005 -31.46 -3.77 23.72
CA GLY A 1005 -31.04 -4.36 25.00
C GLY A 1005 -29.97 -3.58 25.80
N TYR A 1006 -29.11 -2.79 25.12
CA TYR A 1006 -27.98 -2.15 25.80
C TYR A 1006 -28.39 -1.03 26.76
N GLY A 1007 -29.42 -0.24 26.40
CA GLY A 1007 -29.93 0.85 27.24
C GLY A 1007 -30.37 0.38 28.62
N ALA A 1008 -31.08 -0.75 28.70
CA ALA A 1008 -31.49 -1.39 29.94
C ALA A 1008 -30.29 -1.90 30.76
N MET A 1009 -29.33 -2.56 30.11
CA MET A 1009 -28.15 -3.12 30.77
C MET A 1009 -27.27 -2.02 31.39
N TYR A 1010 -26.98 -0.96 30.64
CA TYR A 1010 -26.20 0.18 31.15
C TYR A 1010 -26.99 1.02 32.15
N ALA A 1011 -28.32 1.04 32.10
CA ALA A 1011 -29.13 1.61 33.18
C ALA A 1011 -28.99 0.82 34.49
N ILE A 1012 -29.01 -0.52 34.46
CA ILE A 1012 -28.76 -1.35 35.65
C ILE A 1012 -27.35 -1.12 36.21
N GLN A 1013 -26.33 -1.01 35.35
CA GLN A 1013 -24.98 -0.66 35.80
C GLN A 1013 -24.94 0.71 36.48
N GLN A 1014 -25.54 1.72 35.87
CA GLN A 1014 -25.56 3.09 36.42
C GLN A 1014 -26.39 3.18 37.70
N ILE A 1015 -27.41 2.33 37.87
CA ILE A 1015 -28.13 2.16 39.13
C ILE A 1015 -27.16 1.70 40.23
N ALA A 1016 -26.35 0.67 40.01
CA ALA A 1016 -25.36 0.22 41.01
C ALA A 1016 -24.38 1.31 41.43
N VAL A 1017 -23.84 2.07 40.47
CA VAL A 1017 -22.97 3.22 40.74
C VAL A 1017 -23.71 4.30 41.55
N SER A 1018 -24.97 4.57 41.21
CA SER A 1018 -25.79 5.58 41.90
C SER A 1018 -26.20 5.15 43.31
N VAL A 1019 -26.45 3.85 43.53
CA VAL A 1019 -26.67 3.25 44.86
C VAL A 1019 -25.40 3.42 45.71
N ALA A 1020 -24.22 3.17 45.14
CA ALA A 1020 -22.95 3.38 45.82
C ALA A 1020 -22.78 4.85 46.29
N TYR A 1021 -22.93 5.80 45.38
CA TYR A 1021 -22.72 7.23 45.64
C TYR A 1021 -23.86 7.93 46.39
N SER A 1022 -24.99 7.27 46.61
CA SER A 1022 -26.07 7.78 47.46
C SER A 1022 -26.02 7.20 48.88
N LEU A 1023 -25.96 5.88 49.02
CA LEU A 1023 -26.00 5.23 50.33
C LEU A 1023 -24.66 5.31 51.08
N ALA A 1024 -23.54 5.15 50.38
CA ALA A 1024 -22.24 5.04 51.05
C ALA A 1024 -21.83 6.34 51.76
N PRO A 1025 -22.00 7.55 51.17
CA PRO A 1025 -21.77 8.82 51.90
C PRO A 1025 -22.71 9.03 53.09
N ILE A 1026 -23.98 8.62 53.00
CA ILE A 1026 -24.96 8.76 54.10
C ILE A 1026 -24.58 7.84 55.26
N ILE A 1027 -24.30 6.57 54.96
CA ILE A 1027 -23.84 5.58 55.95
C ILE A 1027 -22.49 6.02 56.53
N GLY A 1028 -21.55 6.46 55.71
CA GLY A 1028 -20.25 6.97 56.15
C GLY A 1028 -20.36 8.20 57.05
N GLY A 1029 -21.21 9.17 56.68
CA GLY A 1029 -21.43 10.40 57.44
C GLY A 1029 -21.98 10.15 58.85
N GLU A 1030 -22.87 9.17 59.01
CA GLU A 1030 -23.45 8.80 60.30
C GLU A 1030 -22.58 7.81 61.11
N LEU A 1031 -21.92 6.84 60.46
CA LEU A 1031 -21.12 5.83 61.16
C LEU A 1031 -19.71 6.33 61.56
N VAL A 1032 -19.11 7.25 60.79
CA VAL A 1032 -17.75 7.73 61.06
C VAL A 1032 -17.65 8.46 62.41
N PRO A 1033 -18.61 9.32 62.82
CA PRO A 1033 -18.63 9.90 64.16
C PRO A 1033 -18.85 8.87 65.28
N ILE A 1034 -19.69 7.85 65.04
CA ILE A 1034 -20.07 6.85 66.07
C ILE A 1034 -18.97 5.80 66.30
N ILE A 1035 -18.36 5.27 65.24
CA ILE A 1035 -17.48 4.08 65.29
C ILE A 1035 -16.04 4.41 64.82
N GLY A 1036 -15.81 5.59 64.25
CA GLY A 1036 -14.50 6.06 63.79
C GLY A 1036 -14.18 5.69 62.33
N PHE A 1037 -13.53 6.63 61.63
CA PHE A 1037 -13.11 6.48 60.22
C PHE A 1037 -12.31 5.20 59.93
N PRO A 1038 -11.32 4.80 60.77
CA PRO A 1038 -10.55 3.57 60.52
C PRO A 1038 -11.39 2.29 60.54
N PHE A 1039 -12.42 2.22 61.39
CA PHE A 1039 -13.26 1.03 61.49
C PHE A 1039 -14.19 0.91 60.29
N VAL A 1040 -14.82 2.02 59.87
CA VAL A 1040 -15.72 2.07 58.70
C VAL A 1040 -14.98 1.62 57.43
N LEU A 1041 -13.78 2.14 57.19
CA LEU A 1041 -13.03 1.82 55.97
C LEU A 1041 -12.45 0.39 55.99
N ARG A 1042 -12.02 -0.12 57.15
CA ARG A 1042 -11.60 -1.53 57.29
C ARG A 1042 -12.76 -2.50 57.10
N ALA A 1043 -13.94 -2.19 57.65
CA ALA A 1043 -15.15 -2.99 57.45
C ALA A 1043 -15.53 -3.06 55.96
N LEU A 1044 -15.43 -1.94 55.25
CA LEU A 1044 -15.67 -1.87 53.81
C LEU A 1044 -14.62 -2.62 52.97
N GLY A 1045 -13.34 -2.60 53.40
CA GLY A 1045 -12.29 -3.42 52.81
C GLY A 1045 -12.52 -4.92 52.99
N VAL A 1046 -12.96 -5.34 54.18
CA VAL A 1046 -13.36 -6.73 54.46
C VAL A 1046 -14.58 -7.13 53.62
N LEU A 1047 -15.57 -6.25 53.46
CA LEU A 1047 -16.73 -6.50 52.61
C LEU A 1047 -16.34 -6.76 51.15
N ASN A 1048 -15.38 -6.00 50.61
CA ASN A 1048 -14.83 -6.22 49.27
C ASN A 1048 -14.14 -7.60 49.16
N LEU A 1049 -13.38 -8.00 50.18
CA LEU A 1049 -12.73 -9.33 50.22
C LEU A 1049 -13.76 -10.47 50.34
N LEU A 1050 -14.82 -10.29 51.12
CA LEU A 1050 -15.90 -11.27 51.28
C LEU A 1050 -16.74 -11.47 50.02
N TYR A 1051 -16.72 -10.52 49.09
CA TYR A 1051 -17.43 -10.62 47.81
C TYR A 1051 -16.64 -11.40 46.74
N VAL A 1052 -15.32 -11.57 46.92
CA VAL A 1052 -14.45 -12.33 45.99
C VAL A 1052 -14.91 -13.79 45.78
N PRO A 1053 -15.25 -14.58 46.83
CA PRO A 1053 -15.72 -15.96 46.67
C PRO A 1053 -17.00 -16.08 45.83
N LEU A 1054 -17.91 -15.11 45.92
CA LEU A 1054 -19.14 -15.07 45.12
C LEU A 1054 -18.82 -14.90 43.63
N LEU A 1055 -17.87 -14.01 43.30
CA LEU A 1055 -17.40 -13.83 41.92
C LEU A 1055 -16.71 -15.09 41.38
N VAL A 1056 -15.88 -15.74 42.21
CA VAL A 1056 -15.17 -17.00 41.88
C VAL A 1056 -16.15 -18.13 41.57
N CYS A 1057 -17.17 -18.34 42.40
CA CYS A 1057 -18.18 -19.38 42.19
C CYS A 1057 -18.97 -19.19 40.89
N SER A 1058 -19.26 -17.93 40.52
CA SER A 1058 -19.92 -17.60 39.25
C SER A 1058 -19.04 -17.88 38.03
N GLY A 1059 -17.72 -17.66 38.13
CA GLY A 1059 -16.74 -17.91 37.07
C GLY A 1059 -16.45 -19.40 36.83
N LEU A 1060 -16.46 -20.22 37.88
CA LEU A 1060 -16.25 -21.67 37.80
C LEU A 1060 -17.39 -22.40 37.06
N ARG A 1061 -18.64 -21.96 37.24
CA ARG A 1061 -19.81 -22.59 36.60
C ARG A 1061 -19.82 -22.41 35.07
N LYS A 1062 -19.30 -21.29 34.56
CA LYS A 1062 -19.16 -21.04 33.12
C LYS A 1062 -18.02 -21.86 32.52
N SER A 1063 -16.91 -22.04 33.24
CA SER A 1063 -15.80 -22.92 32.81
C SER A 1063 -16.24 -24.38 32.62
N LEU A 1064 -17.20 -24.86 33.42
CA LEU A 1064 -17.73 -26.23 33.35
C LEU A 1064 -18.74 -26.42 32.19
N ILE A 1065 -19.50 -25.38 31.85
CA ILE A 1065 -20.44 -25.39 30.71
C ILE A 1065 -19.67 -25.16 29.39
N THR A 1066 -18.64 -24.31 29.38
CA THR A 1066 -17.77 -24.12 28.22
C THR A 1066 -16.88 -25.34 27.96
N SER A 1067 -16.41 -26.07 28.99
CA SER A 1067 -15.65 -27.31 28.75
C SER A 1067 -16.50 -28.48 28.21
N MET A 1068 -17.82 -28.48 28.43
CA MET A 1068 -18.72 -29.46 27.80
C MET A 1068 -19.10 -29.11 26.35
N PHE A 1069 -18.97 -27.85 25.94
CA PHE A 1069 -19.33 -27.38 24.59
C PHE A 1069 -18.14 -26.97 23.70
N THR A 1070 -16.90 -27.05 24.18
CA THR A 1070 -15.70 -26.80 23.35
C THR A 1070 -14.69 -27.93 23.45
N THR A 1071 -15.05 -29.11 22.94
CA THR A 1071 -14.08 -30.09 22.41
C THR A 1071 -14.14 -30.09 20.89
N THR A 1072 -13.88 -28.94 20.29
CA THR A 1072 -13.49 -28.87 18.88
C THR A 1072 -12.50 -27.74 18.73
N LYS A 1073 -11.24 -28.12 18.47
CA LYS A 1073 -10.32 -27.32 17.67
C LYS A 1073 -11.09 -26.89 16.42
N GLN A 1074 -11.39 -25.61 16.31
CA GLN A 1074 -11.91 -25.04 15.07
C GLN A 1074 -10.71 -24.75 14.15
N THR A 1075 -10.06 -25.83 13.72
CA THR A 1075 -9.43 -25.92 12.40
C THR A 1075 -10.56 -26.13 11.42
N ASP A 1076 -10.62 -25.27 10.40
CA ASP A 1076 -11.43 -25.36 9.18
C ASP A 1076 -12.92 -25.71 9.36
N LEU A 1077 -13.81 -24.73 9.13
CA LEU A 1077 -15.09 -25.07 8.52
C LEU A 1077 -15.53 -24.02 7.49
N PRO A 1078 -16.20 -24.47 6.42
CA PRO A 1078 -16.46 -23.76 5.17
C PRO A 1078 -17.82 -23.05 5.18
N LEU A 1079 -18.18 -22.54 4.00
CA LEU A 1079 -19.45 -21.95 3.56
C LEU A 1079 -19.51 -20.41 3.61
N ALA A 1080 -20.08 -19.74 2.62
CA ALA A 1080 -20.49 -20.10 1.27
C ALA A 1080 -20.97 -18.83 0.58
N ASN A 1081 -20.76 -18.78 -0.72
CA ASN A 1081 -21.78 -18.46 -1.72
C ASN A 1081 -23.01 -17.69 -1.23
N SER A 1082 -22.90 -16.37 -1.20
CA SER A 1082 -24.05 -15.49 -1.45
C SER A 1082 -23.55 -14.19 -2.04
N GLU A 1083 -23.01 -14.25 -3.26
CA GLU A 1083 -22.68 -13.05 -4.03
C GLU A 1083 -23.26 -13.11 -5.44
N PRO A 1084 -23.69 -11.97 -6.01
CA PRO A 1084 -24.54 -11.89 -7.18
C PRO A 1084 -23.86 -12.46 -8.43
N SER A 1085 -24.57 -13.38 -9.09
CA SER A 1085 -24.17 -14.19 -10.26
C SER A 1085 -23.67 -13.40 -11.48
N SER A 1086 -23.86 -12.08 -11.52
CA SER A 1086 -23.40 -11.19 -12.60
C SER A 1086 -21.87 -10.97 -12.57
N TYR A 1087 -21.27 -10.82 -11.38
CA TYR A 1087 -19.85 -10.43 -11.25
C TYR A 1087 -18.88 -11.60 -11.46
N ARG A 1088 -19.25 -12.83 -11.07
CA ARG A 1088 -18.45 -14.03 -11.33
C ARG A 1088 -18.37 -14.36 -12.83
N ARG A 1089 -19.38 -13.97 -13.62
CA ARG A 1089 -19.35 -14.10 -15.08
C ARG A 1089 -18.32 -13.17 -15.71
N PHE A 1090 -18.16 -11.95 -15.16
CA PHE A 1090 -17.10 -11.01 -15.55
C PHE A 1090 -15.71 -11.53 -15.18
N TYR A 1091 -15.55 -12.09 -13.96
CA TYR A 1091 -14.28 -12.66 -13.50
C TYR A 1091 -13.83 -13.86 -14.36
N ASN A 1092 -14.75 -14.77 -14.68
CA ASN A 1092 -14.47 -15.94 -15.52
C ASN A 1092 -14.30 -15.63 -17.01
N THR A 1093 -14.75 -14.46 -17.49
CA THR A 1093 -14.43 -13.97 -18.85
C THR A 1093 -13.10 -13.21 -18.91
N VAL A 1094 -12.55 -12.82 -17.76
CA VAL A 1094 -11.30 -12.06 -17.63
C VAL A 1094 -10.13 -12.95 -17.22
N GLU A 1095 -10.38 -14.09 -16.58
CA GLU A 1095 -9.43 -15.20 -16.42
C GLU A 1095 -9.27 -16.01 -17.71
#